data_AF-A0A1F4LVM8-F1
#
_entry.id   AF-A0A1F4LVM8-F1
#
_cell.length_a   1.000
_cell.length_b   1.000
_cell.length_c   1.000
_cell.angle_alpha   90.00
_cell.angle_beta   90.00
_cell.angle_gamma   90.00
#
_symmetry.space_group_name_H-M   'P 1'
#
loop_
_entity.id
_entity.type
_entity.pdbx_description
1 polymer ?
#
loop_
_entity_poly.entity_id
_entity_poly.type
_entity_poly.pdbx_seq_one_letter_code
_entity_poly.pdbx_strand_id
1 'polypeptide(L)'
;MAACGGSDQSPIGLDAAAQLTATALSPLPLTTVGTNITAVAAKFSKAMDATTVPGSFALACPSGTAPIAGATSYDPTSRVVTLALTALPLPGLPVNTTCTATVTTTAKDSAGLGLANGFSWTFKTAASTDTSAPTVNNSVNANNATAVATNAKVGISFNEAMDPATVTTTNFTVKQKLNSAAVTGTASISGVDAVFVPQTNLLPNTAYTATIKGGATGIKDLAGNTMAADYSWSWTTAAAADTTAPRVTDTIHLEGVSNVAINTKVGATFSEALNPQSVDNLSFSLKQKLNGTAVAGATSYSGVNAVFTPLTNLLPNTQYTATVKGGATGVQDLAANAMTADYTWSWTTAAAADTTAPLVTTLYSVNLATNVPVTASANATFNEAMDPLTITTANFTLTSGVIPVAVAGTVSYNAQNKIATFNPTGSLALNTTYTATVTTGVADLTGNALAVNKVWTFTTELAPVVVPVIALNTVAPFGTFGGTAGMTNMGTLTQNNGDIGTIATTTSSITGFHDTAGDIYTETTLNKGAVNGKIYTCTNSITGPNSAGPSAPDCAVATQARLDAQTAYQALVAKPVGGASPAPGANLAGITLQPGTYVAPGGSFMIQGGDLTLDAQGDANATWVFQMASTLTVGGPGAAAPQSIILAGGALAKNVFWQVGSTATINAAGGGTMVGTIIAQAGVKISTADNVNIVRLNGRALSLGASVTMVNTVVNVPAQ
;
A
#
# COMPACT_ATOMS: atom_id res chain seq x y z
N MET A 1 84.88 -34.32 -18.94
CA MET A 1 83.61 -34.24 -19.71
C MET A 1 82.61 -33.54 -18.78
N ALA A 2 82.22 -32.29 -19.00
CA ALA A 2 81.22 -31.84 -20.01
C ALA A 2 79.85 -32.55 -19.75
N ALA A 3 78.80 -31.94 -19.18
CA ALA A 3 77.95 -30.79 -19.59
C ALA A 3 76.90 -31.18 -20.68
N CYS A 4 75.63 -30.74 -20.68
CA CYS A 4 74.84 -29.77 -19.87
C CYS A 4 73.78 -30.52 -18.99
N GLY A 5 72.72 -29.98 -18.35
CA GLY A 5 72.04 -28.66 -18.24
C GLY A 5 70.56 -28.75 -18.71
N GLY A 6 69.55 -28.16 -18.06
CA GLY A 6 69.54 -27.34 -16.84
C GLY A 6 68.19 -27.35 -16.11
N SER A 7 68.15 -26.81 -14.89
CA SER A 7 67.02 -26.89 -13.96
C SER A 7 66.50 -25.49 -13.58
N ASP A 8 65.56 -24.96 -14.36
CA ASP A 8 64.74 -23.80 -13.95
C ASP A 8 63.32 -24.27 -13.63
N GLN A 9 63.17 -24.89 -12.46
CA GLN A 9 61.94 -24.80 -11.70
C GLN A 9 62.09 -23.60 -10.78
N SER A 10 61.74 -22.41 -11.28
CA SER A 10 61.54 -21.25 -10.41
C SER A 10 60.58 -21.67 -9.29
N PRO A 11 60.89 -21.41 -8.01
CA PRO A 11 60.00 -21.82 -6.94
C PRO A 11 58.63 -21.18 -7.17
N ILE A 12 57.62 -22.06 -7.16
CA ILE A 12 56.19 -21.75 -7.19
C ILE A 12 55.97 -20.47 -6.38
N GLY A 13 55.46 -19.42 -7.02
CA GLY A 13 55.35 -18.11 -6.41
C GLY A 13 54.59 -18.24 -5.09
N LEU A 14 55.29 -18.01 -3.98
CA LEU A 14 54.64 -17.72 -2.71
C LEU A 14 53.75 -16.51 -2.97
N ASP A 15 52.44 -16.75 -2.93
CA ASP A 15 51.43 -15.69 -3.00
C ASP A 15 51.85 -14.58 -2.04
N ALA A 16 52.04 -13.37 -2.57
CA ALA A 16 52.67 -12.28 -1.85
C ALA A 16 51.76 -11.91 -0.67
N ALA A 17 52.11 -12.41 0.52
CA ALA A 17 51.17 -12.55 1.63
C ALA A 17 50.37 -11.27 1.86
N ALA A 18 49.07 -11.35 1.57
CA ALA A 18 48.19 -10.18 1.43
C ALA A 18 48.42 -9.15 2.55
N GLN A 19 48.70 -7.91 2.17
CA GLN A 19 49.21 -6.92 3.10
C GLN A 19 48.18 -6.58 4.19
N LEU A 20 48.68 -6.29 5.40
CA LEU A 20 47.82 -5.81 6.48
C LEU A 20 47.19 -4.47 6.06
N THR A 21 45.88 -4.35 6.25
CA THR A 21 45.11 -3.13 5.97
C THR A 21 43.93 -2.98 6.91
N ALA A 22 43.45 -1.75 7.10
CA ALA A 22 42.20 -1.48 7.78
C ALA A 22 41.00 -1.77 6.85
N THR A 23 40.01 -2.48 7.37
CA THR A 23 38.81 -2.93 6.64
C THR A 23 37.53 -2.22 7.09
N ALA A 24 37.47 -1.73 8.33
CA ALA A 24 36.39 -0.87 8.84
C ALA A 24 36.93 0.13 9.87
N LEU A 25 36.22 1.26 10.05
CA LEU A 25 36.65 2.40 10.87
C LEU A 25 35.48 2.94 11.70
N SER A 26 35.76 3.45 12.90
CA SER A 26 34.79 4.16 13.74
C SER A 26 35.48 5.32 14.50
N PRO A 27 35.03 6.59 14.40
CA PRO A 27 34.02 7.09 13.48
C PRO A 27 34.37 6.81 12.01
N LEU A 28 33.35 6.75 11.15
CA LEU A 28 33.54 6.67 9.71
C LEU A 28 34.21 7.96 9.20
N PRO A 29 35.08 7.89 8.17
CA PRO A 29 35.74 9.09 7.64
C PRO A 29 34.76 10.15 7.14
N LEU A 30 35.17 11.41 7.25
CA LEU A 30 34.42 12.59 6.80
C LEU A 30 33.05 12.79 7.47
N THR A 31 32.70 11.99 8.48
CA THR A 31 31.52 12.21 9.34
C THR A 31 31.75 13.31 10.37
N THR A 32 30.65 13.82 10.93
CA THR A 32 30.66 14.71 12.10
C THR A 32 30.14 13.95 13.32
N VAL A 33 30.84 14.05 14.45
CA VAL A 33 30.50 13.39 15.73
C VAL A 33 30.53 14.39 16.89
N GLY A 34 29.89 14.08 18.03
CA GLY A 34 29.96 14.92 19.23
C GLY A 34 31.38 15.14 19.76
N THR A 35 31.58 16.23 20.51
CA THR A 35 32.88 16.51 21.15
C THR A 35 33.25 15.53 22.28
N ASN A 36 32.30 14.74 22.77
CA ASN A 36 32.43 13.80 23.89
C ASN A 36 32.61 12.34 23.48
N ILE A 37 33.01 12.04 22.23
CA ILE A 37 33.37 10.66 21.87
C ILE A 37 34.46 10.13 22.80
N THR A 38 34.32 8.88 23.22
CA THR A 38 35.16 8.22 24.23
C THR A 38 36.16 7.24 23.61
N ALA A 39 35.96 6.84 22.35
CA ALA A 39 36.81 5.89 21.66
C ALA A 39 36.88 6.15 20.14
N VAL A 40 37.97 5.65 19.53
CA VAL A 40 38.16 5.54 18.08
C VAL A 40 38.67 4.14 17.78
N ALA A 41 38.17 3.48 16.74
CA ALA A 41 38.47 2.08 16.44
C ALA A 41 38.75 1.81 14.96
N ALA A 42 39.56 0.78 14.70
CA ALA A 42 39.83 0.24 13.37
C ALA A 42 39.80 -1.29 13.38
N LYS A 43 39.14 -1.90 12.40
CA LYS A 43 39.16 -3.34 12.14
C LYS A 43 40.22 -3.65 11.09
N PHE A 44 40.93 -4.77 11.22
CA PHE A 44 41.98 -5.17 10.29
C PHE A 44 41.63 -6.41 9.44
N SER A 45 42.28 -6.52 8.28
CA SER A 45 42.14 -7.67 7.37
C SER A 45 42.60 -8.99 8.00
N LYS A 46 43.58 -8.94 8.91
CA LYS A 46 44.18 -10.10 9.60
C LYS A 46 44.11 -9.95 11.11
N ALA A 47 44.44 -11.02 11.83
CA ALA A 47 44.71 -10.95 13.26
C ALA A 47 45.98 -10.11 13.52
N MET A 48 45.91 -9.19 14.47
CA MET A 48 47.02 -8.34 14.91
C MET A 48 47.88 -9.04 15.96
N ASP A 49 49.17 -8.72 15.99
CA ASP A 49 50.01 -8.96 17.16
C ASP A 49 49.68 -7.91 18.23
N ALA A 50 48.98 -8.35 19.28
CA ALA A 50 48.54 -7.53 20.39
C ALA A 50 49.68 -6.78 21.11
N THR A 51 50.93 -7.24 21.01
CA THR A 51 52.10 -6.57 21.61
C THR A 51 52.57 -5.35 20.81
N THR A 52 52.19 -5.26 19.53
CA THR A 52 52.62 -4.20 18.59
C THR A 52 51.60 -3.08 18.42
N VAL A 53 50.37 -3.30 18.94
CA VAL A 53 49.26 -2.35 18.91
C VAL A 53 49.46 -1.15 19.87
N PRO A 54 49.98 -1.31 21.11
CA PRO A 54 50.27 -0.18 21.98
C PRO A 54 51.25 0.81 21.36
N GLY A 55 50.87 2.09 21.33
CA GLY A 55 51.67 3.16 20.74
C GLY A 55 51.65 3.23 19.21
N SER A 56 51.07 2.25 18.51
CA SER A 56 50.91 2.31 17.04
C SER A 56 49.66 3.09 16.61
N PHE A 57 48.69 3.30 17.51
CA PHE A 57 47.41 3.95 17.21
C PHE A 57 47.25 5.24 18.02
N ALA A 58 46.99 6.35 17.33
CA ALA A 58 46.92 7.69 17.89
C ALA A 58 45.76 8.50 17.31
N LEU A 59 45.24 9.44 18.10
CA LEU A 59 44.27 10.46 17.68
C LEU A 59 44.87 11.85 17.93
N ALA A 60 45.01 12.68 16.89
CA ALA A 60 45.32 14.09 17.01
C ALA A 60 44.06 14.93 16.76
N CYS A 61 43.73 15.86 17.65
CA CYS A 61 42.65 16.82 17.41
C CYS A 61 42.98 18.18 18.05
N PRO A 62 43.26 19.24 17.27
CA PRO A 62 43.23 19.30 15.80
C PRO A 62 44.20 18.37 15.07
N SER A 63 43.95 18.12 13.79
CA SER A 63 44.90 17.44 12.90
C SER A 63 46.29 18.08 12.95
N GLY A 64 47.34 17.27 13.04
CA GLY A 64 48.73 17.72 13.10
C GLY A 64 49.22 18.17 14.48
N THR A 65 48.40 18.15 15.54
CA THR A 65 48.88 18.38 16.92
C THR A 65 49.43 17.10 17.56
N ALA A 66 49.97 17.24 18.78
CA ALA A 66 50.31 16.09 19.61
C ALA A 66 49.09 15.17 19.82
N PRO A 67 49.29 13.83 19.88
CA PRO A 67 48.22 12.89 20.16
C PRO A 67 47.56 13.11 21.52
N ILE A 68 46.25 12.89 21.57
CA ILE A 68 45.45 12.84 22.79
C ILE A 68 45.77 11.52 23.52
N ALA A 69 45.91 11.60 24.85
CA ALA A 69 46.20 10.42 25.66
C ALA A 69 45.03 9.42 25.65
N GLY A 70 45.37 8.16 25.38
CA GLY A 70 44.42 7.06 25.35
C GLY A 70 45.07 5.71 25.61
N ALA A 71 44.24 4.71 25.89
CA ALA A 71 44.63 3.33 26.08
C ALA A 71 44.16 2.49 24.88
N THR A 72 45.08 1.77 24.25
CA THR A 72 44.77 0.86 23.15
C THR A 72 44.39 -0.52 23.66
N SER A 73 43.28 -1.09 23.15
CA SER A 73 42.88 -2.49 23.33
C SER A 73 42.73 -3.18 21.97
N TYR A 74 42.74 -4.51 21.99
CA TYR A 74 42.54 -5.34 20.79
C TYR A 74 41.66 -6.55 21.14
N ASP A 75 40.57 -6.74 20.39
CA ASP A 75 39.78 -7.97 20.44
C ASP A 75 40.19 -8.90 19.28
N PRO A 76 40.80 -10.06 19.55
CA PRO A 76 41.20 -11.01 18.52
C PRO A 76 40.02 -11.67 17.80
N THR A 77 38.81 -11.65 18.38
CA THR A 77 37.61 -12.27 17.81
C THR A 77 37.06 -11.43 16.66
N SER A 78 36.84 -10.13 16.90
CA SER A 78 36.37 -9.18 15.89
C SER A 78 37.48 -8.61 15.00
N ARG A 79 38.76 -8.76 15.41
CA ARG A 79 39.96 -8.12 14.81
C ARG A 79 39.91 -6.58 14.89
N VAL A 80 39.24 -6.05 15.92
CA VAL A 80 39.11 -4.62 16.17
C VAL A 80 40.18 -4.17 17.17
N VAL A 81 40.89 -3.10 16.81
CA VAL A 81 41.73 -2.31 17.72
C VAL A 81 40.95 -1.05 18.09
N THR A 82 40.88 -0.74 19.39
CA THR A 82 40.20 0.44 19.92
C THR A 82 41.18 1.30 20.71
N LEU A 83 41.21 2.61 20.45
CA LEU A 83 41.87 3.62 21.26
C LEU A 83 40.79 4.30 22.13
N ALA A 84 40.72 3.91 23.41
CA ALA A 84 39.87 4.57 24.40
C ALA A 84 40.56 5.84 24.90
N LEU A 85 39.88 6.99 24.85
CA LEU A 85 40.43 8.29 25.20
C LEU A 85 40.39 8.47 26.72
N THR A 86 41.55 8.49 27.37
CA THR A 86 41.67 8.48 28.84
C THR A 86 41.84 9.86 29.46
N ALA A 87 42.20 10.86 28.67
CA ALA A 87 42.19 12.26 29.06
C ALA A 87 41.65 13.13 27.91
N LEU A 88 40.33 13.23 27.83
CA LEU A 88 39.68 14.25 26.99
C LEU A 88 40.06 15.65 27.50
N PRO A 89 40.30 16.64 26.62
CA PRO A 89 40.32 18.03 27.04
C PRO A 89 38.96 18.37 27.67
N LEU A 90 38.91 19.25 28.68
CA LEU A 90 37.64 19.75 29.21
C LEU A 90 37.15 20.92 28.33
N PRO A 91 35.90 20.95 27.84
CA PRO A 91 34.78 20.04 28.15
C PRO A 91 34.63 18.83 27.22
N GLY A 92 35.47 18.72 26.17
CA GLY A 92 35.56 17.57 25.27
C GLY A 92 36.67 17.79 24.24
N LEU A 93 36.67 17.01 23.16
CA LEU A 93 37.44 17.35 21.96
C LEU A 93 37.09 18.77 21.48
N PRO A 94 38.03 19.52 20.86
CA PRO A 94 37.76 20.87 20.37
C PRO A 94 36.57 20.89 19.40
N VAL A 95 35.67 21.88 19.49
CA VAL A 95 34.46 21.99 18.64
C VAL A 95 34.80 22.29 17.17
N ASN A 96 33.93 21.87 16.23
CA ASN A 96 34.02 22.16 14.79
C ASN A 96 35.38 21.83 14.14
N THR A 97 36.15 20.91 14.73
CA THR A 97 37.57 20.69 14.46
C THR A 97 37.76 19.36 13.73
N THR A 98 38.63 19.36 12.72
CA THR A 98 39.07 18.13 12.05
C THR A 98 40.05 17.39 12.94
N CYS A 99 39.66 16.20 13.41
CA CYS A 99 40.55 15.26 14.07
C CYS A 99 41.18 14.29 13.05
N THR A 100 42.33 13.69 13.36
CA THR A 100 42.99 12.67 12.54
C THR A 100 43.37 11.48 13.40
N ALA A 101 42.79 10.33 13.09
CA ALA A 101 43.17 9.05 13.66
C ALA A 101 44.24 8.40 12.75
N THR A 102 45.29 7.83 13.35
CA THR A 102 46.44 7.28 12.62
C THR A 102 46.90 5.96 13.23
N VAL A 103 47.01 4.92 12.40
CA VAL A 103 47.69 3.67 12.72
C VAL A 103 49.02 3.63 11.96
N THR A 104 50.13 3.58 12.67
CA THR A 104 51.48 3.60 12.09
C THR A 104 51.90 2.22 11.59
N THR A 105 52.99 2.18 10.81
CA THR A 105 53.59 0.93 10.31
C THR A 105 54.21 0.04 11.39
N THR A 106 54.22 0.47 12.67
CA THR A 106 54.68 -0.38 13.78
C THR A 106 53.63 -1.41 14.19
N ALA A 107 52.35 -1.21 13.84
CA ALA A 107 51.29 -2.19 14.01
C ALA A 107 51.51 -3.37 13.06
N LYS A 108 51.53 -4.61 13.57
CA LYS A 108 51.81 -5.82 12.79
C LYS A 108 50.69 -6.86 12.88
N ASP A 109 50.59 -7.69 11.84
CA ASP A 109 49.80 -8.91 11.89
C ASP A 109 50.49 -9.98 12.78
N SER A 110 49.77 -11.05 13.10
CA SER A 110 50.29 -12.16 13.91
C SER A 110 51.44 -12.96 13.24
N ALA A 111 51.82 -12.63 12.01
CA ALA A 111 53.00 -13.15 11.31
C ALA A 111 54.17 -12.13 11.29
N GLY A 112 54.01 -10.97 11.93
CA GLY A 112 55.03 -9.92 12.04
C GLY A 112 55.08 -8.93 10.88
N LEU A 113 54.13 -8.98 9.94
CA LEU A 113 54.07 -8.05 8.80
C LEU A 113 53.33 -6.77 9.18
N GLY A 114 53.99 -5.62 8.98
CA GLY A 114 53.40 -4.30 9.23
C GLY A 114 52.52 -3.79 8.09
N LEU A 115 51.83 -2.67 8.33
CA LEU A 115 51.16 -1.90 7.28
C LEU A 115 52.15 -1.42 6.20
N ALA A 116 51.70 -1.32 4.95
CA ALA A 116 52.50 -0.81 3.82
C ALA A 116 53.01 0.62 4.07
N ASN A 117 52.09 1.44 4.57
CA ASN A 117 52.22 2.84 4.89
C ASN A 117 51.39 3.06 6.17
N GLY A 118 51.65 4.14 6.91
CA GLY A 118 50.74 4.53 7.99
C GLY A 118 49.34 4.78 7.42
N PHE A 119 48.32 4.18 8.05
CA PHE A 119 46.93 4.40 7.68
C PHE A 119 46.37 5.54 8.53
N SER A 120 45.76 6.55 7.90
CA SER A 120 45.10 7.64 8.62
C SER A 120 43.78 8.03 7.99
N TRP A 121 42.86 8.51 8.82
CA TRP A 121 41.57 9.04 8.38
C TRP A 121 41.16 10.23 9.25
N THR A 122 40.27 11.05 8.70
CA THR A 122 39.80 12.27 9.35
C THR A 122 38.30 12.22 9.59
N PHE A 123 37.88 12.84 10.68
CA PHE A 123 36.47 13.11 11.01
C PHE A 123 36.40 14.50 11.65
N LYS A 124 35.20 15.07 11.75
CA LYS A 124 34.98 16.40 12.34
C LYS A 124 34.23 16.29 13.66
N THR A 125 34.55 17.13 14.63
CA THR A 125 33.70 17.32 15.80
C THR A 125 32.57 18.31 15.52
N ALA A 126 31.43 18.11 16.18
CA ALA A 126 30.29 19.01 16.14
C ALA A 126 30.54 20.32 16.91
N ALA A 127 29.54 21.20 16.92
CA ALA A 127 29.53 22.41 17.75
C ALA A 127 29.23 22.14 19.24
N SER A 128 28.78 20.92 19.58
CA SER A 128 28.36 20.52 20.93
C SER A 128 28.79 19.09 21.27
N THR A 129 28.61 18.71 22.52
CA THR A 129 28.56 17.31 22.93
C THR A 129 27.34 16.63 22.31
N ASP A 130 27.44 15.33 22.06
CA ASP A 130 26.32 14.47 21.71
C ASP A 130 25.66 13.95 22.98
N THR A 131 24.35 14.16 23.09
CA THR A 131 23.48 13.68 24.18
C THR A 131 22.28 12.92 23.63
N SER A 132 22.31 12.58 22.33
CA SER A 132 21.28 11.79 21.66
C SER A 132 21.44 10.35 22.09
N ALA A 133 20.35 9.61 22.24
CA ALA A 133 20.43 8.17 22.44
C ALA A 133 20.34 7.47 21.08
N PRO A 134 21.15 6.43 20.80
CA PRO A 134 21.08 5.71 19.55
C PRO A 134 19.72 5.01 19.40
N THR A 135 19.24 5.01 18.15
CA THR A 135 17.95 4.48 17.70
C THR A 135 18.16 3.57 16.49
N VAL A 136 17.20 2.69 16.26
CA VAL A 136 17.23 1.73 15.15
C VAL A 136 16.56 2.35 13.92
N ASN A 137 17.31 2.47 12.83
CA ASN A 137 16.80 2.88 11.52
C ASN A 137 16.11 1.71 10.78
N ASN A 138 16.74 0.53 10.78
CA ASN A 138 16.26 -0.61 10.00
C ASN A 138 16.67 -1.94 10.64
N SER A 139 15.89 -3.00 10.39
CA SER A 139 16.21 -4.38 10.77
C SER A 139 16.26 -5.29 9.54
N VAL A 140 17.26 -6.15 9.50
CA VAL A 140 17.38 -7.25 8.55
C VAL A 140 16.56 -8.42 9.09
N ASN A 141 15.84 -9.10 8.19
CA ASN A 141 14.66 -9.91 8.50
C ASN A 141 13.57 -9.01 9.11
N ALA A 142 12.83 -8.30 8.25
CA ALA A 142 11.83 -7.31 8.66
C ALA A 142 10.85 -7.87 9.71
N ASN A 143 10.34 -7.01 10.60
CA ASN A 143 9.48 -7.47 11.69
C ASN A 143 8.19 -8.15 11.16
N ASN A 144 7.94 -9.35 11.65
CA ASN A 144 6.93 -10.33 11.21
C ASN A 144 7.14 -10.90 9.79
N ALA A 145 8.34 -10.80 9.22
CA ALA A 145 8.66 -11.46 7.96
C ALA A 145 8.47 -12.98 8.05
N THR A 146 7.92 -13.56 7.00
CA THR A 146 7.78 -15.01 6.80
C THR A 146 8.75 -15.48 5.72
N ALA A 147 9.03 -16.78 5.69
CA ALA A 147 9.92 -17.41 4.70
C ALA A 147 11.36 -16.84 4.67
N VAL A 148 11.90 -16.41 5.81
CA VAL A 148 13.32 -16.04 5.94
C VAL A 148 14.20 -17.29 5.85
N ALA A 149 15.23 -17.30 5.03
CA ALA A 149 16.08 -18.49 4.86
C ALA A 149 16.71 -19.02 6.16
N THR A 150 16.90 -20.34 6.28
CA THR A 150 17.43 -20.96 7.51
C THR A 150 18.91 -20.62 7.80
N ASN A 151 19.70 -20.29 6.77
CA ASN A 151 21.08 -19.80 6.88
C ASN A 151 21.19 -18.26 7.02
N ALA A 152 20.08 -17.53 7.05
CA ALA A 152 20.12 -16.06 7.13
C ALA A 152 20.74 -15.58 8.45
N LYS A 153 21.80 -14.77 8.33
CA LYS A 153 22.28 -13.90 9.41
C LYS A 153 21.21 -12.87 9.78
N VAL A 154 21.31 -12.34 11.00
CA VAL A 154 20.37 -11.35 11.55
C VAL A 154 21.10 -10.03 11.68
N GLY A 155 20.54 -8.92 11.22
CA GLY A 155 21.24 -7.63 11.17
C GLY A 155 20.35 -6.45 11.56
N ILE A 156 20.99 -5.32 11.86
CA ILE A 156 20.30 -4.09 12.27
C ILE A 156 21.18 -2.87 11.99
N SER A 157 20.57 -1.76 11.61
CA SER A 157 21.24 -0.48 11.32
C SER A 157 20.78 0.60 12.31
N PHE A 158 21.72 1.33 12.89
CA PHE A 158 21.47 2.45 13.80
C PHE A 158 21.45 3.82 13.08
N ASN A 159 21.02 4.88 13.75
CA ASN A 159 21.08 6.25 13.25
C ASN A 159 22.46 6.91 13.38
N GLU A 160 23.36 6.31 14.14
CA GLU A 160 24.65 6.88 14.54
C GLU A 160 25.70 5.79 14.82
N ALA A 161 26.96 6.20 14.98
CA ALA A 161 28.08 5.28 15.17
C ALA A 161 28.09 4.70 16.59
N MET A 162 28.14 3.37 16.66
CA MET A 162 28.09 2.61 17.91
C MET A 162 29.48 2.32 18.47
N ASP A 163 29.60 2.19 19.80
CA ASP A 163 30.77 1.58 20.43
C ASP A 163 30.78 0.06 20.15
N PRO A 164 31.74 -0.46 19.36
CA PRO A 164 31.81 -1.88 19.01
C PRO A 164 31.96 -2.79 20.23
N ALA A 165 32.54 -2.31 21.32
CA ALA A 165 32.71 -3.09 22.55
C ALA A 165 31.36 -3.42 23.22
N THR A 166 30.30 -2.67 22.93
CA THR A 166 28.95 -2.93 23.48
C THR A 166 28.11 -3.88 22.63
N VAL A 167 28.48 -4.12 21.35
CA VAL A 167 27.74 -4.99 20.43
C VAL A 167 28.22 -6.45 20.57
N THR A 168 27.88 -7.04 21.71
CA THR A 168 28.20 -8.43 22.06
C THR A 168 26.97 -9.33 21.99
N THR A 169 27.15 -10.65 22.05
CA THR A 169 26.03 -11.62 22.12
C THR A 169 25.18 -11.52 23.39
N THR A 170 25.60 -10.73 24.38
CA THR A 170 24.79 -10.34 25.55
C THR A 170 23.77 -9.25 25.20
N ASN A 171 24.15 -8.35 24.29
CA ASN A 171 23.38 -7.16 23.93
C ASN A 171 22.68 -7.27 22.57
N PHE A 172 23.15 -8.15 21.68
CA PHE A 172 22.45 -8.57 20.47
C PHE A 172 22.17 -10.08 20.61
N THR A 173 20.94 -10.41 21.00
CA THR A 173 20.51 -11.80 21.22
C THR A 173 19.52 -12.26 20.16
N VAL A 174 19.50 -13.56 19.86
CA VAL A 174 18.48 -14.21 19.02
C VAL A 174 17.95 -15.44 19.78
N LYS A 175 16.62 -15.60 19.83
CA LYS A 175 15.95 -16.68 20.57
C LYS A 175 14.81 -17.27 19.75
N GLN A 176 14.52 -18.56 19.92
CA GLN A 176 13.29 -19.17 19.44
C GLN A 176 12.08 -18.62 20.22
N LYS A 177 11.02 -18.21 19.51
CA LYS A 177 9.83 -17.59 20.11
C LYS A 177 9.00 -18.58 20.95
N LEU A 178 9.01 -19.87 20.60
CA LEU A 178 8.17 -20.89 21.24
C LEU A 178 8.64 -21.27 22.66
N ASN A 179 9.96 -21.36 22.87
CA ASN A 179 10.57 -21.91 24.09
C ASN A 179 11.65 -20.98 24.69
N SER A 180 11.87 -19.80 24.13
CA SER A 180 12.93 -18.85 24.49
C SER A 180 14.37 -19.41 24.41
N ALA A 181 14.59 -20.53 23.72
CA ALA A 181 15.91 -21.11 23.55
C ALA A 181 16.84 -20.15 22.79
N ALA A 182 18.00 -19.85 23.37
CA ALA A 182 18.99 -18.97 22.75
C ALA A 182 19.65 -19.64 21.55
N VAL A 183 19.84 -18.88 20.48
CA VAL A 183 20.67 -19.25 19.34
C VAL A 183 22.12 -18.90 19.69
N THR A 184 23.04 -19.86 19.58
CA THR A 184 24.48 -19.56 19.69
C THR A 184 24.97 -18.92 18.41
N GLY A 185 25.94 -18.01 18.51
CA GLY A 185 26.43 -17.23 17.39
C GLY A 185 27.46 -16.20 17.81
N THR A 186 27.80 -15.29 16.92
CA THR A 186 28.67 -14.13 17.18
C THR A 186 27.95 -12.84 16.81
N ALA A 187 28.18 -11.76 17.57
CA ALA A 187 27.72 -10.42 17.26
C ALA A 187 28.91 -9.53 16.89
N SER A 188 28.71 -8.61 15.96
CA SER A 188 29.73 -7.65 15.51
C SER A 188 29.07 -6.42 14.87
N ILE A 189 29.79 -5.30 14.77
CA ILE A 189 29.33 -4.09 14.07
C ILE A 189 30.43 -3.52 13.17
N SER A 190 30.02 -2.87 12.08
CA SER A 190 30.85 -2.02 11.24
C SER A 190 30.14 -0.68 11.04
N GLY A 191 30.72 0.43 11.50
CA GLY A 191 30.08 1.75 11.45
C GLY A 191 28.77 1.79 12.25
N VAL A 192 27.63 1.76 11.53
CA VAL A 192 26.27 1.79 12.11
C VAL A 192 25.53 0.46 11.97
N ASP A 193 26.14 -0.58 11.40
CA ASP A 193 25.47 -1.82 11.02
C ASP A 193 25.99 -3.02 11.81
N ALA A 194 25.14 -3.54 12.71
CA ALA A 194 25.43 -4.74 13.48
C ALA A 194 24.88 -5.99 12.80
N VAL A 195 25.62 -7.10 12.91
CA VAL A 195 25.19 -8.43 12.46
C VAL A 195 25.45 -9.48 13.55
N PHE A 196 24.44 -10.31 13.78
CA PHE A 196 24.50 -11.55 14.53
C PHE A 196 24.55 -12.72 13.54
N VAL A 197 25.57 -13.56 13.66
CA VAL A 197 25.80 -14.74 12.83
C VAL A 197 25.49 -15.99 13.66
N PRO A 198 24.39 -16.73 13.38
CA PRO A 198 24.13 -18.02 14.00
C PRO A 198 25.29 -19.00 13.76
N GLN A 199 25.67 -19.77 14.78
CA GLN A 199 26.74 -20.77 14.69
C GLN A 199 26.35 -21.97 13.81
N THR A 200 25.05 -22.27 13.75
CA THR A 200 24.44 -23.26 12.86
C THR A 200 23.20 -22.64 12.24
N ASN A 201 22.76 -23.15 11.09
CA ASN A 201 21.50 -22.74 10.47
C ASN A 201 20.35 -22.82 11.48
N LEU A 202 19.47 -21.83 11.42
CA LEU A 202 18.22 -21.77 12.16
C LEU A 202 17.31 -22.95 11.76
N LEU A 203 16.44 -23.38 12.66
CA LEU A 203 15.49 -24.44 12.37
C LEU A 203 14.48 -23.98 11.31
N PRO A 204 14.02 -24.87 10.41
CA PRO A 204 13.03 -24.52 9.39
C PRO A 204 11.65 -24.24 10.01
N ASN A 205 10.85 -23.41 9.35
CA ASN A 205 9.47 -23.06 9.73
C ASN A 205 9.31 -22.63 11.21
N THR A 206 10.35 -22.03 11.78
CA THR A 206 10.46 -21.72 13.21
C THR A 206 10.45 -20.21 13.41
N ALA A 207 9.64 -19.75 14.37
CA ALA A 207 9.59 -18.33 14.73
C ALA A 207 10.75 -17.97 15.67
N TYR A 208 11.48 -16.91 15.33
CA TYR A 208 12.57 -16.35 16.11
C TYR A 208 12.26 -14.90 16.49
N THR A 209 12.90 -14.45 17.58
CA THR A 209 12.91 -13.07 18.03
C THR A 209 14.35 -12.66 18.26
N ALA A 210 14.77 -11.54 17.67
CA ALA A 210 16.00 -10.86 18.03
C ALA A 210 15.70 -9.70 18.98
N THR A 211 16.66 -9.41 19.86
CA THR A 211 16.60 -8.29 20.79
C THR A 211 17.95 -7.59 20.81
N ILE A 212 17.94 -6.28 20.52
CA ILE A 212 18.98 -5.35 20.93
C ILE A 212 18.64 -4.81 22.31
N LYS A 213 19.57 -4.96 23.25
CA LYS A 213 19.43 -4.53 24.64
C LYS A 213 19.69 -3.02 24.76
N GLY A 214 18.74 -2.30 25.36
CA GLY A 214 18.88 -0.90 25.76
C GLY A 214 19.05 -0.73 27.27
N GLY A 215 18.85 0.51 27.73
CA GLY A 215 19.04 0.92 29.12
C GLY A 215 20.50 0.91 29.58
N ALA A 216 20.72 1.10 30.88
CA ALA A 216 22.03 1.35 31.49
C ALA A 216 23.13 0.28 31.21
N THR A 217 22.75 -0.93 30.80
CA THR A 217 23.65 -2.05 30.50
C THR A 217 23.59 -2.51 29.04
N GLY A 218 22.83 -1.81 28.20
CA GLY A 218 22.65 -2.11 26.79
C GLY A 218 23.79 -1.60 25.89
N ILE A 219 23.50 -1.53 24.59
CA ILE A 219 24.38 -0.92 23.59
C ILE A 219 24.55 0.59 23.83
N LYS A 220 25.69 1.13 23.39
CA LYS A 220 26.02 2.55 23.50
C LYS A 220 26.61 3.10 22.20
N ASP A 221 26.35 4.38 21.95
CA ASP A 221 27.08 5.15 20.94
C ASP A 221 28.54 5.41 21.35
N LEU A 222 29.32 6.07 20.49
CA LEU A 222 30.71 6.47 20.79
C LEU A 222 30.86 7.51 21.90
N ALA A 223 29.84 8.34 22.16
CA ALA A 223 29.78 9.32 23.25
C ALA A 223 29.40 8.68 24.60
N GLY A 224 28.95 7.42 24.59
CA GLY A 224 28.57 6.63 25.74
C GLY A 224 27.08 6.71 26.10
N ASN A 225 26.22 7.36 25.32
CA ASN A 225 24.78 7.35 25.61
C ASN A 225 24.20 5.97 25.28
N THR A 226 23.32 5.48 26.13
CA THR A 226 22.68 4.17 25.98
C THR A 226 21.43 4.26 25.14
N MET A 227 21.21 3.29 24.25
CA MET A 227 19.90 3.12 23.60
C MET A 227 18.79 3.07 24.66
N ALA A 228 17.73 3.87 24.51
CA ALA A 228 16.80 4.15 25.61
C ALA A 228 16.03 2.92 26.13
N ALA A 229 15.67 1.98 25.27
CA ALA A 229 14.90 0.78 25.60
C ALA A 229 15.31 -0.40 24.70
N ASP A 230 14.97 -1.63 25.11
CA ASP A 230 15.19 -2.82 24.28
C ASP A 230 14.38 -2.73 22.98
N TYR A 231 15.02 -2.99 21.84
CA TYR A 231 14.35 -3.15 20.54
C TYR A 231 14.29 -4.61 20.16
N SER A 232 13.08 -5.14 19.97
CA SER A 232 12.85 -6.53 19.60
C SER A 232 11.99 -6.65 18.36
N TRP A 233 12.38 -7.55 17.46
CA TRP A 233 11.65 -7.89 16.25
C TRP A 233 11.64 -9.40 16.05
N SER A 234 10.65 -9.91 15.34
CA SER A 234 10.49 -11.36 15.11
C SER A 234 10.34 -11.68 13.63
N TRP A 235 10.67 -12.90 13.25
CA TRP A 235 10.43 -13.45 11.91
C TRP A 235 10.19 -14.95 12.01
N THR A 236 9.71 -15.56 10.92
CA THR A 236 9.55 -17.01 10.78
C THR A 236 10.40 -17.50 9.63
N THR A 237 11.22 -18.53 9.87
CA THR A 237 12.07 -19.11 8.84
C THR A 237 11.28 -19.88 7.78
N ALA A 238 11.86 -20.02 6.59
CA ALA A 238 11.39 -20.88 5.51
C ALA A 238 11.62 -22.36 5.82
N ALA A 239 11.17 -23.23 4.92
CA ALA A 239 11.50 -24.66 4.94
C ALA A 239 12.95 -24.97 4.50
N ALA A 240 13.63 -24.03 3.83
CA ALA A 240 14.94 -24.24 3.18
C ALA A 240 15.94 -23.11 3.47
N ALA A 241 17.20 -23.36 3.15
CA ALA A 241 18.27 -22.37 3.09
C ALA A 241 18.21 -21.58 1.78
N ASP A 242 18.74 -20.36 1.78
CA ASP A 242 19.00 -19.61 0.56
C ASP A 242 20.25 -20.15 -0.13
N THR A 243 20.17 -20.26 -1.45
CA THR A 243 21.25 -20.68 -2.35
C THR A 243 21.39 -19.74 -3.54
N THR A 244 20.62 -18.64 -3.57
CA THR A 244 20.77 -17.59 -4.59
C THR A 244 21.92 -16.67 -4.21
N ALA A 245 22.73 -16.28 -5.20
CA ALA A 245 23.88 -15.40 -4.97
C ALA A 245 23.49 -13.94 -5.23
N PRO A 246 24.01 -12.99 -4.42
CA PRO A 246 23.76 -11.57 -4.65
C PRO A 246 24.38 -11.13 -5.97
N ARG A 247 23.70 -10.20 -6.66
CA ARG A 247 24.24 -9.50 -7.83
C ARG A 247 24.07 -7.98 -7.67
N VAL A 248 24.94 -7.22 -8.33
CA VAL A 248 24.74 -5.78 -8.51
C VAL A 248 23.53 -5.54 -9.43
N THR A 249 22.65 -4.61 -9.05
CA THR A 249 21.42 -4.24 -9.76
C THR A 249 21.40 -2.78 -10.22
N ASP A 250 22.14 -1.88 -9.56
CA ASP A 250 22.35 -0.48 -9.96
C ASP A 250 23.73 0.00 -9.47
N THR A 251 24.29 1.07 -10.05
CA THR A 251 25.56 1.66 -9.62
C THR A 251 25.50 3.18 -9.51
N ILE A 252 26.16 3.70 -8.49
CA ILE A 252 26.46 5.13 -8.41
C ILE A 252 27.63 5.41 -9.37
N HIS A 253 27.32 6.29 -10.32
CA HIS A 253 27.94 6.42 -11.64
C HIS A 253 27.72 5.17 -12.49
N LEU A 254 27.07 5.36 -13.65
CA LEU A 254 26.91 4.31 -14.66
C LEU A 254 28.23 4.11 -15.42
N GLU A 255 28.38 2.97 -16.10
CA GLU A 255 29.53 2.73 -16.98
C GLU A 255 29.68 3.84 -18.02
N GLY A 256 30.91 4.37 -18.16
CA GLY A 256 31.29 5.34 -19.17
C GLY A 256 30.91 6.79 -18.90
N VAL A 257 30.21 7.12 -17.79
CA VAL A 257 29.81 8.52 -17.53
C VAL A 257 31.02 9.43 -17.30
N SER A 258 30.88 10.68 -17.74
CA SER A 258 31.88 11.75 -17.59
C SER A 258 31.33 12.89 -16.73
N ASN A 259 32.20 13.85 -16.40
CA ASN A 259 31.87 15.05 -15.61
C ASN A 259 31.34 14.74 -14.19
N VAL A 260 31.83 13.69 -13.56
CA VAL A 260 31.51 13.36 -12.17
C VAL A 260 32.35 14.20 -11.20
N ALA A 261 31.72 14.86 -10.21
CA ALA A 261 32.44 15.73 -9.27
C ALA A 261 33.61 15.03 -8.54
N ILE A 262 34.72 15.73 -8.31
CA ILE A 262 35.93 15.13 -7.71
C ILE A 262 35.77 14.72 -6.24
N ASN A 263 34.76 15.24 -5.55
CA ASN A 263 34.39 14.94 -4.17
C ASN A 263 33.23 13.92 -4.06
N THR A 264 32.92 13.20 -5.13
CA THR A 264 31.86 12.18 -5.15
C THR A 264 32.18 10.96 -4.29
N LYS A 265 31.12 10.33 -3.79
CA LYS A 265 31.11 8.92 -3.36
C LYS A 265 30.82 8.00 -4.54
N VAL A 266 31.18 6.72 -4.40
CA VAL A 266 30.95 5.65 -5.38
C VAL A 266 30.12 4.56 -4.72
N GLY A 267 29.30 3.80 -5.43
CA GLY A 267 28.42 2.83 -4.78
C GLY A 267 27.75 1.82 -5.71
N ALA A 268 27.17 0.79 -5.12
CA ALA A 268 26.45 -0.28 -5.80
C ALA A 268 25.22 -0.70 -4.99
N THR A 269 24.11 -0.95 -5.69
CA THR A 269 22.89 -1.55 -5.14
C THR A 269 22.88 -3.04 -5.49
N PHE A 270 22.42 -3.88 -4.57
CA PHE A 270 22.39 -5.34 -4.73
C PHE A 270 20.96 -5.89 -4.82
N SER A 271 20.82 -7.13 -5.31
CA SER A 271 19.54 -7.84 -5.40
C SER A 271 18.92 -8.18 -4.03
N GLU A 272 19.73 -8.14 -2.98
CA GLU A 272 19.41 -8.58 -1.64
C GLU A 272 20.41 -7.98 -0.63
N ALA A 273 20.17 -8.21 0.66
CA ALA A 273 21.03 -7.70 1.71
C ALA A 273 22.32 -8.54 1.85
N LEU A 274 23.44 -7.85 1.74
CA LEU A 274 24.78 -8.38 1.98
C LEU A 274 25.06 -8.58 3.48
N ASN A 275 25.97 -9.49 3.77
CA ASN A 275 26.66 -9.61 5.05
C ASN A 275 27.61 -8.43 5.23
N PRO A 276 27.40 -7.52 6.22
CA PRO A 276 28.26 -6.35 6.42
C PRO A 276 29.73 -6.69 6.66
N GLN A 277 30.03 -7.87 7.21
CA GLN A 277 31.40 -8.32 7.44
C GLN A 277 32.14 -8.77 6.16
N SER A 278 31.43 -8.90 5.03
CA SER A 278 31.99 -9.15 3.69
C SER A 278 32.08 -7.91 2.81
N VAL A 279 31.60 -6.75 3.29
CA VAL A 279 31.61 -5.47 2.57
C VAL A 279 32.67 -4.57 3.22
N ASP A 280 33.85 -4.52 2.61
CA ASP A 280 34.99 -3.75 3.10
C ASP A 280 35.83 -3.20 1.93
N ASN A 281 36.94 -2.52 2.23
CA ASN A 281 37.82 -1.93 1.22
C ASN A 281 38.60 -2.93 0.34
N LEU A 282 38.50 -4.24 0.60
CA LEU A 282 39.06 -5.32 -0.23
C LEU A 282 37.99 -5.87 -1.18
N SER A 283 36.74 -5.94 -0.73
CA SER A 283 35.61 -6.39 -1.55
C SER A 283 34.89 -5.27 -2.30
N PHE A 284 35.04 -4.01 -1.91
CA PHE A 284 34.68 -2.82 -2.67
C PHE A 284 35.93 -1.94 -2.78
N SER A 285 36.47 -1.79 -4.00
CA SER A 285 37.67 -0.99 -4.23
C SER A 285 37.51 -0.03 -5.41
N LEU A 286 38.30 1.06 -5.39
CA LEU A 286 38.35 2.07 -6.44
C LEU A 286 39.81 2.28 -6.87
N LYS A 287 40.07 2.29 -8.18
CA LYS A 287 41.41 2.44 -8.76
C LYS A 287 41.40 3.44 -9.92
N GLN A 288 42.49 4.17 -10.13
CA GLN A 288 42.72 4.90 -11.38
C GLN A 288 42.90 3.88 -12.52
N LYS A 289 42.18 4.05 -13.64
CA LYS A 289 42.18 3.07 -14.74
C LYS A 289 43.49 3.03 -15.54
N LEU A 290 44.22 4.15 -15.61
CA LEU A 290 45.45 4.24 -16.41
C LEU A 290 46.66 3.52 -15.79
N ASN A 291 46.82 3.60 -14.46
CA ASN A 291 48.01 3.13 -13.73
C ASN A 291 47.69 2.10 -12.62
N GLY A 292 46.42 1.76 -12.41
CA GLY A 292 45.98 0.82 -11.39
C GLY A 292 46.11 1.33 -9.94
N THR A 293 46.49 2.60 -9.72
CA THR A 293 46.69 3.16 -8.38
C THR A 293 45.39 3.14 -7.58
N ALA A 294 45.40 2.46 -6.44
CA ALA A 294 44.26 2.38 -5.53
C ALA A 294 43.97 3.73 -4.88
N VAL A 295 42.69 4.07 -4.78
CA VAL A 295 42.19 5.20 -4.01
C VAL A 295 41.99 4.75 -2.56
N ALA A 296 42.51 5.50 -1.60
CA ALA A 296 42.18 5.29 -0.20
C ALA A 296 40.76 5.81 0.08
N GLY A 297 39.94 5.00 0.74
CA GLY A 297 38.55 5.33 1.08
C GLY A 297 38.06 4.52 2.27
N ALA A 298 36.77 4.63 2.56
CA ALA A 298 36.06 3.73 3.45
C ALA A 298 34.74 3.30 2.82
N THR A 299 34.43 2.01 2.96
CA THR A 299 33.17 1.42 2.52
C THR A 299 32.16 1.47 3.66
N SER A 300 30.97 1.97 3.37
CA SER A 300 29.78 1.96 4.23
C SER A 300 28.69 1.14 3.53
N TYR A 301 27.73 0.61 4.28
CA TYR A 301 26.70 -0.28 3.76
C TYR A 301 25.40 -0.04 4.51
N SER A 302 24.25 -0.05 3.84
CA SER A 302 22.95 -0.09 4.54
C SER A 302 21.85 -0.66 3.64
N GLY A 303 20.99 -1.52 4.21
CA GLY A 303 19.86 -2.13 3.52
C GLY A 303 20.28 -3.09 2.41
N VAL A 304 20.45 -2.57 1.19
CA VAL A 304 20.95 -3.28 -0.01
C VAL A 304 21.97 -2.44 -0.80
N ASN A 305 22.48 -1.35 -0.22
CA ASN A 305 23.37 -0.39 -0.87
C ASN A 305 24.75 -0.41 -0.18
N ALA A 306 25.83 -0.49 -0.96
CA ALA A 306 27.20 -0.24 -0.49
C ALA A 306 27.73 1.05 -1.12
N VAL A 307 28.44 1.87 -0.33
CA VAL A 307 28.99 3.17 -0.75
C VAL A 307 30.45 3.29 -0.29
N PHE A 308 31.36 3.41 -1.24
CA PHE A 308 32.76 3.74 -1.04
C PHE A 308 32.97 5.26 -1.05
N THR A 309 33.45 5.82 0.05
CA THR A 309 33.77 7.24 0.21
C THR A 309 35.29 7.43 0.12
N PRO A 310 35.83 8.10 -0.92
CA PRO A 310 37.25 8.47 -0.98
C PRO A 310 37.67 9.35 0.22
N LEU A 311 38.87 9.12 0.78
CA LEU A 311 39.39 9.92 1.90
C LEU A 311 39.84 11.33 1.48
N THR A 312 40.11 11.52 0.19
CA THR A 312 40.53 12.77 -0.44
C THR A 312 39.81 12.94 -1.76
N ASN A 313 39.62 14.18 -2.20
CA ASN A 313 39.14 14.45 -3.56
C ASN A 313 39.96 13.67 -4.60
N LEU A 314 39.26 13.13 -5.57
CA LEU A 314 39.83 12.42 -6.70
C LEU A 314 40.56 13.41 -7.62
N LEU A 315 41.44 12.88 -8.48
CA LEU A 315 42.13 13.71 -9.46
C LEU A 315 41.11 14.19 -10.51
N PRO A 316 41.21 15.45 -10.97
CA PRO A 316 40.32 15.98 -12.00
C PRO A 316 40.56 15.31 -13.36
N ASN A 317 39.53 15.26 -14.20
CA ASN A 317 39.56 14.72 -15.57
C ASN A 317 40.21 13.31 -15.68
N THR A 318 40.07 12.49 -14.65
CA THR A 318 40.75 11.21 -14.48
C THR A 318 39.72 10.08 -14.52
N GLN A 319 40.04 9.01 -15.25
CA GLN A 319 39.18 7.83 -15.32
C GLN A 319 39.47 6.87 -14.17
N TYR A 320 38.42 6.50 -13.44
CA TYR A 320 38.45 5.54 -12.35
C TYR A 320 37.68 4.28 -12.72
N THR A 321 38.05 3.16 -12.09
CA THR A 321 37.35 1.87 -12.14
C THR A 321 37.05 1.45 -10.72
N ALA A 322 35.76 1.23 -10.44
CA ALA A 322 35.31 0.57 -9.22
C ALA A 322 35.19 -0.94 -9.46
N THR A 323 35.39 -1.71 -8.39
CA THR A 323 35.29 -3.16 -8.38
C THR A 323 34.60 -3.61 -7.12
N VAL A 324 33.44 -4.25 -7.27
CA VAL A 324 32.88 -5.13 -6.23
C VAL A 324 33.37 -6.54 -6.51
N LYS A 325 34.08 -7.13 -5.57
CA LYS A 325 34.70 -8.44 -5.68
C LYS A 325 33.67 -9.56 -5.53
N GLY A 326 33.75 -10.57 -6.38
CA GLY A 326 33.02 -11.83 -6.27
C GLY A 326 33.93 -13.00 -5.88
N GLY A 327 33.39 -14.22 -5.99
CA GLY A 327 34.03 -15.44 -5.54
C GLY A 327 34.12 -15.55 -4.02
N ALA A 328 34.79 -16.60 -3.52
CA ALA A 328 34.76 -16.98 -2.10
C ALA A 328 35.23 -15.89 -1.11
N THR A 329 36.06 -14.93 -1.56
CA THR A 329 36.56 -13.80 -0.76
C THR A 329 35.93 -12.45 -1.14
N GLY A 330 34.89 -12.48 -1.97
CA GLY A 330 34.12 -11.31 -2.37
C GLY A 330 32.98 -10.95 -1.41
N VAL A 331 32.07 -10.10 -1.88
CA VAL A 331 30.83 -9.82 -1.16
C VAL A 331 29.94 -11.07 -1.09
N GLN A 332 29.30 -11.26 0.05
CA GLN A 332 28.39 -12.37 0.32
C GLN A 332 27.06 -11.83 0.84
N ASP A 333 25.98 -12.56 0.60
CA ASP A 333 24.71 -12.31 1.25
C ASP A 333 24.74 -12.70 2.75
N LEU A 334 23.59 -12.50 3.41
CA LEU A 334 23.37 -12.94 4.78
C LEU A 334 23.33 -14.47 4.94
N ALA A 335 23.04 -15.21 3.88
CA ALA A 335 23.03 -16.68 3.81
C ALA A 335 24.43 -17.30 3.57
N ALA A 336 25.46 -16.45 3.36
CA ALA A 336 26.82 -16.77 2.95
C ALA A 336 27.01 -17.29 1.50
N ASN A 337 26.05 -17.05 0.60
CA ASN A 337 26.29 -17.19 -0.84
C ASN A 337 27.12 -16.01 -1.34
N ALA A 338 28.20 -16.29 -2.06
CA ALA A 338 29.09 -15.27 -2.61
C ALA A 338 28.62 -14.80 -3.99
N MET A 339 28.75 -13.49 -4.28
CA MET A 339 28.56 -12.96 -5.63
C MET A 339 29.47 -13.70 -6.63
N THR A 340 28.92 -14.21 -7.72
CA THR A 340 29.60 -15.25 -8.53
C THR A 340 30.91 -14.80 -9.19
N ALA A 341 31.01 -13.53 -9.59
CA ALA A 341 32.17 -12.97 -10.30
C ALA A 341 32.36 -11.49 -9.90
N ASP A 342 33.56 -10.94 -10.11
CA ASP A 342 33.82 -9.51 -9.89
C ASP A 342 32.93 -8.65 -10.80
N TYR A 343 32.29 -7.62 -10.23
CA TYR A 343 31.54 -6.61 -10.96
C TYR A 343 32.35 -5.32 -11.03
N THR A 344 32.65 -4.84 -12.24
CA THR A 344 33.52 -3.68 -12.46
C THR A 344 32.86 -2.65 -13.36
N TRP A 345 32.97 -1.37 -12.99
CA TRP A 345 32.51 -0.26 -13.84
C TRP A 345 33.48 0.92 -13.77
N SER A 346 33.53 1.70 -14.84
CA SER A 346 34.43 2.84 -15.01
C SER A 346 33.69 4.12 -15.33
N TRP A 347 34.24 5.26 -14.89
CA TRP A 347 33.66 6.59 -15.09
C TRP A 347 34.77 7.65 -14.97
N THR A 348 34.50 8.89 -15.38
CA THR A 348 35.52 9.95 -15.50
C THR A 348 35.14 11.19 -14.68
N THR A 349 36.06 11.67 -13.84
CA THR A 349 35.85 12.88 -13.04
C THR A 349 35.77 14.16 -13.89
N ALA A 350 35.11 15.18 -13.35
CA ALA A 350 35.10 16.55 -13.83
C ALA A 350 36.40 17.28 -13.46
N ALA A 351 36.47 18.57 -13.79
CA ALA A 351 37.57 19.45 -13.39
C ALA A 351 37.45 19.98 -11.95
N ALA A 352 36.26 19.93 -11.32
CA ALA A 352 35.95 20.60 -10.07
C ALA A 352 35.12 19.72 -9.11
N ALA A 353 34.99 20.20 -7.87
CA ALA A 353 34.10 19.64 -6.84
C ALA A 353 32.68 20.21 -7.00
N ASP A 354 31.68 19.44 -6.55
CA ASP A 354 30.33 19.97 -6.37
C ASP A 354 30.20 20.64 -5.01
N THR A 355 29.41 21.71 -4.97
CA THR A 355 29.05 22.48 -3.77
C THR A 355 27.60 22.98 -3.86
N THR A 356 26.78 22.41 -4.75
CA THR A 356 25.41 22.84 -4.98
C THR A 356 24.43 21.91 -4.24
N ALA A 357 23.40 22.49 -3.63
CA ALA A 357 22.44 21.71 -2.84
C ALA A 357 21.35 21.10 -3.75
N PRO A 358 20.93 19.85 -3.49
CA PRO A 358 19.92 19.18 -4.28
C PRO A 358 18.54 19.84 -4.19
N LEU A 359 17.70 19.57 -5.19
CA LEU A 359 16.35 20.09 -5.37
C LEU A 359 15.39 18.96 -5.78
N VAL A 360 14.20 18.92 -5.16
CA VAL A 360 13.11 18.02 -5.58
C VAL A 360 12.35 18.63 -6.76
N THR A 361 12.47 18.00 -7.93
CA THR A 361 11.94 18.46 -9.22
C THR A 361 10.51 17.99 -9.49
N THR A 362 10.18 16.74 -9.17
CA THR A 362 8.84 16.18 -9.34
C THR A 362 8.42 15.34 -8.13
N LEU A 363 7.10 15.18 -7.97
CA LEU A 363 6.46 14.40 -6.91
C LEU A 363 5.46 13.42 -7.55
N TYR A 364 5.33 12.22 -6.97
CA TYR A 364 4.22 11.31 -7.28
C TYR A 364 3.35 11.11 -6.05
N SER A 365 2.03 10.97 -6.29
CA SER A 365 1.00 11.57 -5.44
C SER A 365 1.26 13.09 -5.30
N VAL A 366 1.03 13.84 -6.39
CA VAL A 366 1.34 15.28 -6.49
C VAL A 366 0.67 16.09 -5.38
N ASN A 367 1.27 17.22 -5.01
CA ASN A 367 0.75 18.07 -3.93
C ASN A 367 -0.71 18.47 -4.19
N LEU A 368 -1.58 18.27 -3.19
CA LEU A 368 -3.03 18.46 -3.22
C LEU A 368 -3.81 17.54 -4.17
N ALA A 369 -3.23 16.41 -4.61
CA ALA A 369 -3.98 15.39 -5.34
C ALA A 369 -5.16 14.84 -4.52
N THR A 370 -6.28 14.59 -5.18
CA THR A 370 -7.46 13.90 -4.61
C THR A 370 -7.74 12.62 -5.39
N ASN A 371 -8.54 11.72 -4.81
CA ASN A 371 -8.83 10.39 -5.38
C ASN A 371 -7.56 9.56 -5.65
N VAL A 372 -6.55 9.69 -4.79
CA VAL A 372 -5.36 8.84 -4.83
C VAL A 372 -5.74 7.42 -4.36
N PRO A 373 -5.38 6.34 -5.10
CA PRO A 373 -5.68 4.98 -4.68
C PRO A 373 -5.12 4.66 -3.29
N VAL A 374 -5.85 3.89 -2.48
CA VAL A 374 -5.38 3.52 -1.13
C VAL A 374 -4.09 2.68 -1.11
N THR A 375 -3.67 2.16 -2.26
CA THR A 375 -2.40 1.42 -2.45
C THR A 375 -1.24 2.29 -2.93
N ALA A 376 -1.44 3.60 -3.06
CA ALA A 376 -0.42 4.51 -3.59
C ALA A 376 0.79 4.68 -2.65
N SER A 377 1.95 4.88 -3.26
CA SER A 377 3.19 5.32 -2.60
C SER A 377 3.39 6.83 -2.80
N ALA A 378 4.28 7.41 -1.99
CA ALA A 378 4.70 8.80 -2.12
C ALA A 378 6.12 8.83 -2.69
N ASN A 379 6.37 9.62 -3.74
CA ASN A 379 7.69 9.66 -4.39
C ASN A 379 8.18 11.10 -4.56
N ALA A 380 9.51 11.27 -4.49
CA ALA A 380 10.21 12.53 -4.76
C ALA A 380 11.38 12.27 -5.71
N THR A 381 11.44 13.02 -6.82
CA THR A 381 12.53 12.96 -7.80
C THR A 381 13.47 14.14 -7.59
N PHE A 382 14.77 13.90 -7.59
CA PHE A 382 15.80 14.93 -7.42
C PHE A 382 16.38 15.38 -8.76
N ASN A 383 16.90 16.62 -8.82
CA ASN A 383 17.66 17.14 -9.97
C ASN A 383 18.98 16.37 -10.17
N GLU A 384 19.58 15.85 -9.10
CA GLU A 384 20.90 15.21 -9.07
C GLU A 384 20.91 13.88 -8.31
N ALA A 385 22.08 13.24 -8.25
CA ALA A 385 22.25 11.94 -7.62
C ALA A 385 22.45 12.10 -6.10
N MET A 386 21.59 11.44 -5.33
CA MET A 386 21.57 11.52 -3.87
C MET A 386 22.41 10.41 -3.25
N ASP A 387 22.90 10.63 -2.03
CA ASP A 387 23.49 9.58 -1.22
C ASP A 387 22.37 8.66 -0.66
N PRO A 388 22.28 7.39 -1.10
CA PRO A 388 21.24 6.47 -0.66
C PRO A 388 21.29 6.18 0.85
N LEU A 389 22.44 6.36 1.51
CA LEU A 389 22.55 6.17 2.96
C LEU A 389 21.82 7.27 3.75
N THR A 390 21.53 8.41 3.12
CA THR A 390 20.77 9.51 3.73
C THR A 390 19.26 9.43 3.50
N ILE A 391 18.81 8.61 2.53
CA ILE A 391 17.40 8.45 2.16
C ILE A 391 16.81 7.27 2.94
N THR A 392 16.49 7.53 4.20
CA THR A 392 15.96 6.56 5.17
C THR A 392 14.54 6.92 5.63
N THR A 393 13.89 6.04 6.38
CA THR A 393 12.60 6.29 7.05
C THR A 393 12.64 7.43 8.08
N ALA A 394 13.83 7.83 8.56
CA ALA A 394 14.00 9.01 9.40
C ALA A 394 13.93 10.33 8.59
N ASN A 395 14.42 10.30 7.34
CA ASN A 395 14.52 11.47 6.48
C ASN A 395 13.44 11.56 5.39
N PHE A 396 12.71 10.47 5.12
CA PHE A 396 11.51 10.46 4.29
C PHE A 396 10.37 9.80 5.08
N THR A 397 9.41 10.61 5.51
CA THR A 397 8.29 10.21 6.36
C THR A 397 6.94 10.43 5.68
N LEU A 398 5.93 9.68 6.12
CA LEU A 398 4.52 9.87 5.76
C LEU A 398 3.68 9.92 7.04
N THR A 399 2.80 10.90 7.15
CA THR A 399 1.86 11.05 8.27
C THR A 399 0.43 11.22 7.77
N SER A 400 -0.57 10.94 8.61
CA SER A 400 -2.00 11.08 8.28
C SER A 400 -2.73 12.05 9.19
N GLY A 401 -3.77 12.69 8.65
CA GLY A 401 -4.72 13.51 9.40
C GLY A 401 -4.23 14.92 9.76
N VAL A 402 -5.10 15.67 10.44
CA VAL A 402 -4.82 17.05 10.92
C VAL A 402 -3.92 17.03 12.17
N ILE A 403 -4.04 15.99 12.99
CA ILE A 403 -3.08 15.64 14.04
C ILE A 403 -2.18 14.55 13.44
N PRO A 404 -0.90 14.82 13.16
CA PRO A 404 -0.05 13.89 12.41
C PRO A 404 0.15 12.56 13.15
N VAL A 405 -0.37 11.48 12.58
CA VAL A 405 -0.06 10.09 12.99
C VAL A 405 0.91 9.49 11.98
N ALA A 406 2.02 8.92 12.45
CA ALA A 406 3.02 8.30 11.58
C ALA A 406 2.46 7.05 10.87
N VAL A 407 2.69 6.95 9.56
CA VAL A 407 2.35 5.78 8.76
C VAL A 407 3.55 4.85 8.72
N ALA A 408 3.34 3.56 8.98
CA ALA A 408 4.40 2.56 8.82
C ALA A 408 4.67 2.32 7.33
N GLY A 409 5.95 2.28 6.94
CA GLY A 409 6.38 2.12 5.56
C GLY A 409 7.88 1.83 5.45
N THR A 410 8.31 1.50 4.24
CA THR A 410 9.73 1.37 3.87
C THR A 410 10.11 2.46 2.89
N VAL A 411 11.38 2.85 2.90
CA VAL A 411 11.93 3.84 1.97
C VAL A 411 12.93 3.16 1.04
N SER A 412 12.85 3.48 -0.25
CA SER A 412 13.81 3.06 -1.27
C SER A 412 14.26 4.24 -2.12
N TYR A 413 15.46 4.13 -2.71
CA TYR A 413 15.99 5.10 -3.66
C TYR A 413 16.46 4.37 -4.93
N ASN A 414 16.04 4.87 -6.09
CA ASN A 414 16.55 4.45 -7.40
C ASN A 414 17.57 5.49 -7.87
N ALA A 415 18.86 5.13 -7.92
CA ALA A 415 19.94 6.07 -8.20
C ALA A 415 19.94 6.51 -9.67
N GLN A 416 19.67 5.58 -10.60
CA GLN A 416 19.57 5.87 -12.03
C GLN A 416 18.55 6.97 -12.37
N ASN A 417 17.33 6.87 -11.83
CA ASN A 417 16.23 7.82 -12.09
C ASN A 417 16.13 8.94 -11.06
N LYS A 418 16.95 8.90 -10.00
CA LYS A 418 16.99 9.86 -8.89
C LYS A 418 15.67 9.93 -8.10
N ILE A 419 14.96 8.82 -7.92
CA ILE A 419 13.64 8.76 -7.29
C ILE A 419 13.73 8.12 -5.90
N ALA A 420 13.39 8.87 -4.86
CA ALA A 420 13.06 8.30 -3.55
C ALA A 420 11.58 7.93 -3.49
N THR A 421 11.27 6.79 -2.87
CA THR A 421 9.89 6.28 -2.71
C THR A 421 9.64 5.84 -1.28
N PHE A 422 8.57 6.33 -0.67
CA PHE A 422 8.01 5.82 0.58
C PHE A 422 6.85 4.88 0.25
N ASN A 423 6.99 3.60 0.61
CA ASN A 423 6.02 2.53 0.36
C ASN A 423 5.33 2.17 1.69
N PRO A 424 4.04 2.50 1.89
CA PRO A 424 3.29 2.08 3.08
C PRO A 424 3.26 0.56 3.25
N THR A 425 3.34 0.04 4.48
CA THR A 425 3.28 -1.42 4.74
C THR A 425 1.89 -2.03 4.58
N GLY A 426 0.86 -1.20 4.41
CA GLY A 426 -0.53 -1.62 4.19
C GLY A 426 -1.33 -0.50 3.55
N SER A 427 -2.54 -0.82 3.08
CA SER A 427 -3.42 0.15 2.43
C SER A 427 -3.72 1.34 3.33
N LEU A 428 -3.67 2.53 2.73
CA LEU A 428 -4.06 3.78 3.35
C LEU A 428 -5.57 3.80 3.65
N ALA A 429 -5.99 4.63 4.60
CA ALA A 429 -7.40 4.82 4.90
C ALA A 429 -8.08 5.61 3.77
N LEU A 430 -9.36 5.33 3.50
CA LEU A 430 -10.18 6.05 2.52
C LEU A 430 -10.44 7.50 2.98
N ASN A 431 -10.62 8.42 2.01
CA ASN A 431 -10.93 9.83 2.22
C ASN A 431 -10.05 10.53 3.28
N THR A 432 -8.78 10.15 3.35
CA THR A 432 -7.84 10.59 4.37
C THR A 432 -6.72 11.39 3.73
N THR A 433 -6.43 12.57 4.27
CA THR A 433 -5.29 13.38 3.84
C THR A 433 -4.01 12.89 4.51
N TYR A 434 -2.99 12.67 3.70
CA TYR A 434 -1.64 12.28 4.08
C TYR A 434 -0.67 13.42 3.78
N THR A 435 0.36 13.55 4.62
CA THR A 435 1.46 14.51 4.47
C THR A 435 2.78 13.76 4.38
N ALA A 436 3.46 13.90 3.24
CA ALA A 436 4.79 13.35 3.00
C ALA A 436 5.86 14.42 3.23
N THR A 437 6.97 14.05 3.86
CA THR A 437 8.09 14.97 4.15
C THR A 437 9.42 14.32 3.83
N VAL A 438 10.23 14.95 2.98
CA VAL A 438 11.67 14.71 2.85
C VAL A 438 12.41 15.82 3.61
N THR A 439 13.27 15.46 4.57
CA THR A 439 13.94 16.40 5.48
C THR A 439 15.24 16.98 4.89
N THR A 440 15.79 18.02 5.52
CA THR A 440 17.17 18.49 5.28
C THR A 440 18.24 17.49 5.73
N GLY A 441 17.88 16.30 6.19
CA GLY A 441 18.81 15.21 6.50
C GLY A 441 19.24 14.40 5.27
N VAL A 442 18.57 14.55 4.12
CA VAL A 442 19.03 13.97 2.85
C VAL A 442 20.12 14.85 2.22
N ALA A 443 21.13 14.22 1.63
CA ALA A 443 22.24 14.91 0.96
C ALA A 443 22.62 14.24 -0.37
N ASP A 444 23.29 15.01 -1.24
CA ASP A 444 23.89 14.47 -2.46
C ASP A 444 25.14 13.59 -2.20
N LEU A 445 25.68 12.99 -3.25
CA LEU A 445 26.88 12.14 -3.20
C LEU A 445 28.16 12.87 -2.77
N THR A 446 28.16 14.19 -2.70
CA THR A 446 29.28 15.05 -2.27
C THR A 446 29.07 15.65 -0.87
N GLY A 447 27.87 15.49 -0.31
CA GLY A 447 27.52 15.88 1.05
C GLY A 447 26.73 17.19 1.17
N ASN A 448 26.28 17.83 0.08
CA ASN A 448 25.41 19.01 0.23
C ASN A 448 24.00 18.55 0.59
N ALA A 449 23.48 19.06 1.71
CA ALA A 449 22.15 18.73 2.21
C ALA A 449 21.04 19.47 1.45
N LEU A 450 19.86 18.88 1.38
CA LEU A 450 18.64 19.56 0.90
C LEU A 450 18.42 20.84 1.72
N ALA A 451 18.33 22.00 1.06
CA ALA A 451 18.35 23.31 1.74
C ALA A 451 17.13 23.58 2.65
N VAL A 452 15.98 22.98 2.36
CA VAL A 452 14.73 23.08 3.14
C VAL A 452 13.94 21.77 3.04
N ASN A 453 13.20 21.41 4.09
CA ASN A 453 12.31 20.24 4.05
C ASN A 453 11.33 20.35 2.88
N LYS A 454 11.22 19.29 2.06
CA LYS A 454 10.19 19.18 1.03
C LYS A 454 8.96 18.50 1.63
N VAL A 455 7.88 19.27 1.78
CA VAL A 455 6.59 18.80 2.32
C VAL A 455 5.51 18.89 1.24
N TRP A 456 4.66 17.87 1.14
CA TRP A 456 3.45 17.89 0.29
C TRP A 456 2.34 17.00 0.86
N THR A 457 1.11 17.21 0.40
CA THR A 457 -0.05 16.43 0.83
C THR A 457 -0.82 15.80 -0.34
N PHE A 458 -1.60 14.76 -0.04
CA PHE A 458 -2.57 14.15 -0.96
C PHE A 458 -3.73 13.52 -0.18
N THR A 459 -4.89 13.37 -0.82
CA THR A 459 -6.09 12.75 -0.22
C THR A 459 -6.48 11.50 -1.00
N THR A 460 -6.68 10.41 -0.27
CA THR A 460 -7.10 9.12 -0.82
C THR A 460 -8.54 9.12 -1.34
N GLU A 461 -8.87 8.15 -2.18
CA GLU A 461 -10.21 7.92 -2.74
C GLU A 461 -11.30 7.76 -1.68
N LEU A 462 -12.51 8.15 -2.06
CA LEU A 462 -13.74 7.94 -1.28
C LEU A 462 -14.13 6.46 -1.28
N ALA A 463 -14.89 6.04 -0.27
CA ALA A 463 -15.53 4.72 -0.30
C ALA A 463 -16.47 4.61 -1.51
N PRO A 464 -16.44 3.52 -2.28
CA PRO A 464 -17.33 3.35 -3.42
C PRO A 464 -18.79 3.26 -2.96
N VAL A 465 -19.67 4.05 -3.59
CA VAL A 465 -21.10 4.05 -3.30
C VAL A 465 -21.75 2.82 -3.92
N VAL A 466 -22.18 1.86 -3.10
CA VAL A 466 -22.94 0.69 -3.56
C VAL A 466 -24.36 1.12 -3.92
N VAL A 467 -24.70 1.08 -5.21
CA VAL A 467 -26.06 1.35 -5.71
C VAL A 467 -26.86 0.04 -5.75
N PRO A 468 -28.03 -0.06 -5.08
CA PRO A 468 -28.86 -1.25 -5.14
C PRO A 468 -29.38 -1.54 -6.56
N VAL A 469 -29.23 -2.78 -7.01
CA VAL A 469 -29.81 -3.28 -8.27
C VAL A 469 -31.29 -3.59 -8.06
N ILE A 470 -32.16 -3.05 -8.91
CA ILE A 470 -33.61 -3.31 -8.86
C ILE A 470 -33.92 -4.55 -9.70
N ALA A 471 -33.84 -5.73 -9.08
CA ALA A 471 -34.14 -7.00 -9.74
C ALA A 471 -35.58 -7.45 -9.42
N LEU A 472 -36.40 -7.67 -10.47
CA LEU A 472 -37.79 -8.16 -10.33
C LEU A 472 -37.92 -9.69 -10.36
N ASN A 473 -36.88 -10.42 -10.76
CA ASN A 473 -36.78 -11.88 -10.67
C ASN A 473 -38.09 -12.60 -11.08
N THR A 474 -38.68 -13.44 -10.20
CA THR A 474 -39.87 -14.24 -10.51
C THR A 474 -41.17 -13.44 -10.59
N VAL A 475 -41.21 -12.18 -10.12
CA VAL A 475 -42.36 -11.28 -10.34
C VAL A 475 -42.30 -10.53 -11.68
N ALA A 476 -41.23 -10.70 -12.45
CA ALA A 476 -41.09 -10.07 -13.76
C ALA A 476 -42.23 -10.34 -14.77
N PRO A 477 -42.79 -11.55 -14.94
CA PRO A 477 -43.89 -11.77 -15.90
C PRO A 477 -45.26 -11.29 -15.40
N PHE A 478 -45.38 -10.90 -14.13
CA PHE A 478 -46.66 -10.51 -13.53
C PHE A 478 -47.05 -9.09 -13.89
N GLY A 479 -48.22 -8.92 -14.52
CA GLY A 479 -48.83 -7.62 -14.75
C GLY A 479 -49.54 -7.08 -13.51
N THR A 480 -50.18 -7.95 -12.72
CA THR A 480 -50.84 -7.55 -11.47
C THR A 480 -50.62 -8.58 -10.37
N PHE A 481 -50.31 -8.13 -9.15
CA PHE A 481 -50.11 -9.03 -8.01
C PHE A 481 -50.87 -8.52 -6.76
N GLY A 482 -51.84 -9.31 -6.29
CA GLY A 482 -52.78 -8.98 -5.22
C GLY A 482 -52.33 -9.35 -3.80
N GLY A 483 -51.04 -9.24 -3.50
CA GLY A 483 -50.48 -9.42 -2.14
C GLY A 483 -51.08 -10.59 -1.35
N THR A 484 -51.50 -10.28 -0.12
CA THR A 484 -52.19 -11.16 0.84
C THR A 484 -53.71 -11.05 0.83
N ALA A 485 -54.29 -10.08 0.10
CA ALA A 485 -55.73 -9.77 0.16
C ALA A 485 -56.48 -9.99 -1.16
N GLY A 486 -55.80 -10.44 -2.22
CA GLY A 486 -56.43 -10.86 -3.47
C GLY A 486 -56.52 -9.79 -4.56
N MET A 487 -57.31 -10.09 -5.59
CA MET A 487 -57.51 -9.26 -6.78
C MET A 487 -58.99 -9.19 -7.15
N THR A 488 -59.45 -8.02 -7.57
CA THR A 488 -60.85 -7.81 -7.98
C THR A 488 -60.91 -7.03 -9.27
N ASN A 489 -61.46 -7.64 -10.31
CA ASN A 489 -61.93 -6.96 -11.49
C ASN A 489 -63.44 -6.70 -11.38
N MET A 490 -63.89 -5.52 -11.83
CA MET A 490 -65.30 -5.15 -11.92
C MET A 490 -65.69 -4.61 -13.31
N GLY A 491 -64.90 -4.92 -14.35
CA GLY A 491 -65.18 -4.52 -15.74
C GLY A 491 -65.15 -5.70 -16.72
N THR A 492 -65.74 -5.50 -17.89
CA THR A 492 -65.84 -6.50 -18.98
C THR A 492 -64.79 -6.31 -20.09
N LEU A 493 -64.01 -5.22 -20.04
CA LEU A 493 -62.96 -4.88 -20.99
C LEU A 493 -61.55 -5.01 -20.39
N THR A 494 -61.44 -5.59 -19.20
CA THR A 494 -60.15 -5.81 -18.53
C THR A 494 -59.36 -6.91 -19.24
N GLN A 495 -58.10 -6.62 -19.56
CA GLN A 495 -57.17 -7.54 -20.20
C GLN A 495 -55.79 -7.42 -19.54
N ASN A 496 -55.22 -8.52 -19.08
CA ASN A 496 -53.85 -8.56 -18.60
C ASN A 496 -52.97 -9.33 -19.59
N ASN A 497 -52.06 -8.62 -20.26
CA ASN A 497 -51.08 -9.19 -21.19
C ASN A 497 -49.82 -9.60 -20.43
N GLY A 498 -49.99 -10.62 -19.59
CA GLY A 498 -48.98 -11.19 -18.70
C GLY A 498 -49.64 -12.05 -17.61
N ASP A 499 -48.85 -12.50 -16.64
CA ASP A 499 -49.35 -13.32 -15.54
C ASP A 499 -50.01 -12.47 -14.46
N ILE A 500 -50.87 -13.08 -13.65
CA ILE A 500 -51.40 -12.46 -12.43
C ILE A 500 -51.26 -13.40 -11.23
N GLY A 501 -51.23 -12.86 -10.01
CA GLY A 501 -51.22 -13.74 -8.84
C GLY A 501 -51.47 -13.10 -7.49
N THR A 502 -51.62 -13.96 -6.49
CA THR A 502 -51.81 -13.59 -5.08
C THR A 502 -51.44 -14.78 -4.19
N ILE A 503 -51.07 -14.51 -2.94
CA ILE A 503 -50.93 -15.57 -1.91
C ILE A 503 -52.16 -15.64 -0.99
N ALA A 504 -53.23 -14.92 -1.31
CA ALA A 504 -54.50 -15.05 -0.61
C ALA A 504 -55.08 -16.47 -0.82
N THR A 505 -55.66 -17.03 0.24
CA THR A 505 -56.14 -18.42 0.27
C THR A 505 -57.66 -18.54 0.21
N THR A 506 -58.40 -17.47 0.50
CA THR A 506 -59.87 -17.48 0.46
C THR A 506 -60.39 -17.58 -0.96
N THR A 507 -61.47 -18.35 -1.17
CA THR A 507 -62.02 -18.61 -2.52
C THR A 507 -62.61 -17.37 -3.19
N SER A 508 -62.95 -16.34 -2.41
CA SER A 508 -63.36 -15.02 -2.88
C SER A 508 -62.19 -14.07 -3.18
N SER A 509 -60.94 -14.48 -2.92
CA SER A 509 -59.77 -13.59 -3.09
C SER A 509 -59.45 -13.26 -4.54
N ILE A 510 -59.91 -14.03 -5.52
CA ILE A 510 -59.86 -13.64 -6.93
C ILE A 510 -61.30 -13.53 -7.42
N THR A 511 -61.65 -12.38 -8.00
CA THR A 511 -62.98 -12.10 -8.53
C THR A 511 -62.88 -11.38 -9.86
N GLY A 512 -63.62 -11.88 -10.85
CA GLY A 512 -63.76 -11.28 -12.18
C GLY A 512 -62.63 -11.59 -13.16
N PHE A 513 -61.99 -12.75 -13.06
CA PHE A 513 -60.90 -13.13 -13.95
C PHE A 513 -61.05 -14.54 -14.50
N HIS A 514 -60.58 -14.76 -15.73
CA HIS A 514 -60.30 -16.06 -16.31
C HIS A 514 -58.96 -16.05 -17.06
N ASP A 515 -58.32 -17.21 -17.18
CA ASP A 515 -57.06 -17.36 -17.92
C ASP A 515 -57.17 -18.29 -19.14
N THR A 516 -56.05 -18.37 -19.88
CA THR A 516 -55.94 -19.21 -21.09
C THR A 516 -55.92 -20.72 -20.81
N ALA A 517 -55.70 -21.15 -19.57
CA ALA A 517 -55.80 -22.55 -19.15
C ALA A 517 -57.25 -22.96 -18.82
N GLY A 518 -58.17 -21.99 -18.77
CA GLY A 518 -59.59 -22.21 -18.52
C GLY A 518 -59.99 -22.16 -17.05
N ASP A 519 -59.11 -21.67 -16.17
CA ASP A 519 -59.51 -21.36 -14.79
C ASP A 519 -60.32 -20.06 -14.75
N ILE A 520 -61.46 -20.08 -14.05
CA ILE A 520 -62.38 -18.95 -13.90
C ILE A 520 -62.62 -18.68 -12.41
N TYR A 521 -62.45 -17.41 -12.02
CA TYR A 521 -62.56 -16.94 -10.64
C TYR A 521 -63.67 -15.90 -10.51
N THR A 522 -64.85 -16.36 -10.09
CA THR A 522 -66.03 -15.55 -9.73
C THR A 522 -66.39 -14.50 -10.79
N GLU A 523 -66.73 -14.95 -12.00
CA GLU A 523 -67.20 -14.10 -13.10
C GLU A 523 -68.73 -14.02 -13.20
N THR A 524 -69.20 -12.89 -13.71
CA THR A 524 -70.57 -12.55 -14.07
C THR A 524 -70.57 -11.86 -15.43
N THR A 525 -71.73 -11.46 -15.94
CA THR A 525 -71.83 -10.64 -17.16
C THR A 525 -71.25 -9.22 -17.03
N LEU A 526 -70.89 -8.77 -15.82
CA LEU A 526 -70.43 -7.40 -15.54
C LEU A 526 -68.93 -7.28 -15.20
N ASN A 527 -68.24 -8.39 -14.92
CA ASN A 527 -66.86 -8.38 -14.43
C ASN A 527 -65.96 -9.41 -15.12
N LYS A 528 -66.09 -9.59 -16.43
CA LYS A 528 -65.31 -10.57 -17.19
C LYS A 528 -63.94 -10.02 -17.59
N GLY A 529 -62.87 -10.53 -16.97
CA GLY A 529 -61.49 -10.04 -17.16
C GLY A 529 -60.57 -11.12 -17.72
N ALA A 530 -59.99 -10.88 -18.89
CA ALA A 530 -59.11 -11.86 -19.55
C ALA A 530 -57.66 -11.75 -19.05
N VAL A 531 -57.04 -12.89 -18.76
CA VAL A 531 -55.61 -13.02 -18.46
C VAL A 531 -54.94 -13.76 -19.63
N ASN A 532 -54.19 -13.03 -20.45
CA ASN A 532 -53.42 -13.54 -21.59
C ASN A 532 -52.05 -14.09 -21.12
N GLY A 533 -52.10 -14.88 -20.05
CA GLY A 533 -51.01 -15.50 -19.31
C GLY A 533 -51.61 -16.58 -18.41
N LYS A 534 -51.03 -16.79 -17.23
CA LYS A 534 -51.55 -17.72 -16.20
C LYS A 534 -51.92 -17.01 -14.89
N ILE A 535 -52.92 -17.53 -14.19
CA ILE A 535 -53.24 -17.14 -12.80
C ILE A 535 -52.46 -18.02 -11.81
N TYR A 536 -51.51 -17.43 -11.08
CA TYR A 536 -50.74 -18.09 -10.01
C TYR A 536 -51.32 -17.76 -8.64
N THR A 537 -51.85 -18.75 -7.92
CA THR A 537 -52.61 -18.49 -6.69
C THR A 537 -52.55 -19.64 -5.67
N CYS A 538 -52.84 -19.29 -4.42
CA CYS A 538 -53.02 -20.22 -3.29
C CYS A 538 -54.51 -20.52 -2.98
N THR A 539 -55.43 -20.19 -3.90
CA THR A 539 -56.87 -20.55 -3.80
C THR A 539 -57.36 -21.30 -5.05
N ASN A 540 -58.49 -22.01 -4.93
CA ASN A 540 -59.08 -22.77 -6.04
C ASN A 540 -59.92 -21.88 -6.96
N SER A 541 -60.03 -22.28 -8.23
CA SER A 541 -60.97 -21.66 -9.18
C SER A 541 -62.41 -22.14 -8.94
N ILE A 542 -63.39 -21.46 -9.56
CA ILE A 542 -64.79 -21.91 -9.58
C ILE A 542 -64.99 -22.99 -10.64
N THR A 543 -64.33 -22.83 -11.79
CA THR A 543 -64.25 -23.84 -12.86
C THR A 543 -62.85 -23.84 -13.44
N GLY A 544 -62.41 -24.98 -13.97
CA GLY A 544 -61.11 -25.13 -14.63
C GLY A 544 -60.19 -26.14 -13.94
N PRO A 545 -58.93 -26.28 -14.37
CA PRO A 545 -57.98 -27.24 -13.80
C PRO A 545 -57.81 -27.14 -12.28
N ASN A 546 -57.88 -25.93 -11.71
CA ASN A 546 -57.71 -25.67 -10.28
C ASN A 546 -59.01 -25.67 -9.47
N SER A 547 -60.14 -26.16 -10.01
CA SER A 547 -61.43 -26.09 -9.31
C SER A 547 -61.58 -27.11 -8.18
N ALA A 548 -60.83 -28.23 -8.24
CA ALA A 548 -60.81 -29.25 -7.20
C ALA A 548 -59.94 -28.89 -5.98
N GLY A 549 -59.09 -27.85 -6.09
CA GLY A 549 -58.18 -27.40 -5.05
C GLY A 549 -57.05 -26.53 -5.62
N PRO A 550 -56.37 -25.72 -4.77
CA PRO A 550 -55.27 -24.87 -5.21
C PRO A 550 -54.06 -25.70 -5.69
N SER A 551 -53.47 -25.28 -6.81
CA SER A 551 -52.22 -25.86 -7.32
C SER A 551 -51.03 -25.48 -6.43
N ALA A 552 -50.41 -26.48 -5.79
CA ALA A 552 -49.24 -26.27 -4.93
C ALA A 552 -48.02 -25.67 -5.68
N PRO A 553 -47.68 -26.09 -6.92
CA PRO A 553 -46.66 -25.42 -7.73
C PRO A 553 -46.99 -23.94 -7.99
N ASP A 554 -48.25 -23.61 -8.28
CA ASP A 554 -48.63 -22.24 -8.64
C ASP A 554 -48.65 -21.32 -7.41
N CYS A 555 -49.07 -21.84 -6.25
CA CYS A 555 -48.95 -21.15 -4.97
C CYS A 555 -47.48 -20.92 -4.56
N ALA A 556 -46.57 -21.86 -4.88
CA ALA A 556 -45.14 -21.68 -4.65
C ALA A 556 -44.54 -20.56 -5.53
N VAL A 557 -44.91 -20.51 -6.82
CA VAL A 557 -44.51 -19.42 -7.74
C VAL A 557 -45.06 -18.07 -7.24
N ALA A 558 -46.35 -17.99 -6.88
CA ALA A 558 -46.93 -16.76 -6.32
C ALA A 558 -46.23 -16.32 -5.02
N THR A 559 -45.84 -17.28 -4.17
CA THR A 559 -45.11 -17.00 -2.93
C THR A 559 -43.73 -16.41 -3.20
N GLN A 560 -42.96 -16.98 -4.13
CA GLN A 560 -41.65 -16.44 -4.50
C GLN A 560 -41.76 -15.08 -5.20
N ALA A 561 -42.74 -14.90 -6.10
CA ALA A 561 -42.99 -13.62 -6.77
C ALA A 561 -43.27 -12.50 -5.75
N ARG A 562 -44.03 -12.76 -4.68
CA ARG A 562 -44.23 -11.78 -3.61
C ARG A 562 -42.94 -11.44 -2.86
N LEU A 563 -42.06 -12.43 -2.60
CA LEU A 563 -40.77 -12.21 -1.93
C LEU A 563 -39.81 -11.40 -2.81
N ASP A 564 -39.81 -11.65 -4.12
CA ASP A 564 -39.01 -10.89 -5.08
C ASP A 564 -39.54 -9.45 -5.23
N ALA A 565 -40.87 -9.27 -5.30
CA ALA A 565 -41.49 -7.93 -5.26
C ALA A 565 -41.16 -7.16 -3.97
N GLN A 566 -41.14 -7.85 -2.82
CA GLN A 566 -40.75 -7.27 -1.53
C GLN A 566 -39.26 -6.88 -1.50
N THR A 567 -38.40 -7.68 -2.15
CA THR A 567 -36.95 -7.39 -2.28
C THR A 567 -36.74 -6.18 -3.19
N ALA A 568 -37.39 -6.14 -4.35
CA ALA A 568 -37.38 -5.00 -5.26
C ALA A 568 -37.88 -3.71 -4.57
N TYR A 569 -38.94 -3.79 -3.76
CA TYR A 569 -39.41 -2.67 -2.95
C TYR A 569 -38.33 -2.13 -2.01
N GLN A 570 -37.62 -3.00 -1.27
CA GLN A 570 -36.57 -2.57 -0.35
C GLN A 570 -35.37 -1.98 -1.10
N ALA A 571 -34.98 -2.56 -2.24
CA ALA A 571 -33.95 -2.01 -3.11
C ALA A 571 -34.33 -0.62 -3.67
N LEU A 572 -35.62 -0.41 -4.00
CA LEU A 572 -36.14 0.89 -4.40
C LEU A 572 -36.11 1.91 -3.26
N VAL A 573 -36.44 1.53 -2.01
CA VAL A 573 -36.31 2.40 -0.82
C VAL A 573 -34.84 2.77 -0.55
N ALA A 574 -33.92 1.82 -0.70
CA ALA A 574 -32.50 2.02 -0.42
C ALA A 574 -31.74 2.78 -1.53
N LYS A 575 -32.38 3.08 -2.67
CA LYS A 575 -31.71 3.71 -3.81
C LYS A 575 -31.37 5.18 -3.48
N PRO A 576 -30.12 5.64 -3.64
CA PRO A 576 -29.75 7.03 -3.35
C PRO A 576 -30.55 8.03 -4.18
N VAL A 577 -30.93 9.14 -3.53
CA VAL A 577 -31.65 10.28 -4.15
C VAL A 577 -30.68 11.07 -5.03
N GLY A 578 -31.14 11.46 -6.22
CA GLY A 578 -30.33 12.21 -7.18
C GLY A 578 -30.66 11.84 -8.62
N GLY A 579 -30.39 12.74 -9.55
CA GLY A 579 -30.71 12.59 -10.97
C GLY A 579 -30.21 13.78 -11.78
N ALA A 580 -30.47 13.78 -13.09
CA ALA A 580 -30.09 14.88 -13.97
C ALA A 580 -31.00 16.12 -13.78
N SER A 581 -32.25 15.93 -13.33
CA SER A 581 -33.17 17.03 -13.01
C SER A 581 -33.17 17.37 -11.51
N PRO A 582 -33.45 18.64 -11.13
CA PRO A 582 -33.72 19.04 -9.75
C PRO A 582 -34.86 18.24 -9.11
N ALA A 583 -34.90 18.21 -7.77
CA ALA A 583 -35.98 17.55 -7.03
C ALA A 583 -37.34 18.21 -7.33
N PRO A 584 -38.37 17.44 -7.76
CA PRO A 584 -39.67 17.99 -8.12
C PRO A 584 -40.55 18.30 -6.90
N GLY A 585 -41.64 19.04 -7.14
CA GLY A 585 -42.72 19.21 -6.18
C GLY A 585 -43.59 17.96 -6.00
N ALA A 586 -44.56 18.01 -5.09
CA ALA A 586 -45.46 16.88 -4.82
C ALA A 586 -46.45 16.57 -5.95
N ASN A 587 -46.82 17.56 -6.79
CA ASN A 587 -47.56 17.33 -8.03
C ASN A 587 -46.59 17.33 -9.22
N LEU A 588 -46.60 16.24 -9.99
CA LEU A 588 -45.76 16.01 -11.16
C LEU A 588 -46.51 16.29 -12.49
N ALA A 589 -47.69 16.90 -12.43
CA ALA A 589 -48.42 17.30 -13.62
C ALA A 589 -47.71 18.43 -14.39
N GLY A 590 -47.65 18.30 -15.72
CA GLY A 590 -47.14 19.33 -16.63
C GLY A 590 -45.63 19.51 -16.66
N ILE A 591 -44.85 18.63 -16.01
CA ILE A 591 -43.38 18.70 -16.00
C ILE A 591 -42.75 17.59 -16.85
N THR A 592 -41.49 17.82 -17.24
CA THR A 592 -40.62 16.80 -17.84
C THR A 592 -39.51 16.45 -16.85
N LEU A 593 -39.29 15.17 -16.60
CA LEU A 593 -38.22 14.66 -15.72
C LEU A 593 -37.22 13.80 -16.50
N GLN A 594 -35.94 14.15 -16.36
CA GLN A 594 -34.81 13.36 -16.83
C GLN A 594 -34.56 12.15 -15.88
N PRO A 595 -33.63 11.23 -16.19
CA PRO A 595 -33.40 10.04 -15.37
C PRO A 595 -32.92 10.38 -13.95
N GLY A 596 -33.37 9.63 -12.96
CA GLY A 596 -33.09 9.91 -11.56
C GLY A 596 -33.92 9.14 -10.52
N THR A 597 -33.51 9.27 -9.26
CA THR A 597 -34.25 8.84 -8.06
C THR A 597 -34.84 10.07 -7.38
N TYR A 598 -36.17 10.12 -7.22
CA TYR A 598 -36.93 11.26 -6.72
C TYR A 598 -37.74 10.88 -5.47
N VAL A 599 -37.65 11.68 -4.41
CA VAL A 599 -38.44 11.51 -3.17
C VAL A 599 -39.61 12.48 -3.13
N ALA A 600 -40.79 12.00 -2.77
CA ALA A 600 -41.99 12.81 -2.62
C ALA A 600 -41.89 13.83 -1.47
N PRO A 601 -41.98 15.16 -1.73
CA PRO A 601 -42.14 16.15 -0.68
C PRO A 601 -43.43 15.89 0.11
N GLY A 602 -43.33 15.79 1.43
CA GLY A 602 -44.48 15.44 2.29
C GLY A 602 -44.94 13.97 2.17
N GLY A 603 -44.21 13.12 1.44
CA GLY A 603 -44.41 11.67 1.44
C GLY A 603 -45.43 11.11 0.44
N SER A 604 -46.08 11.94 -0.40
CA SER A 604 -46.97 11.49 -1.47
C SER A 604 -46.68 12.22 -2.79
N PHE A 605 -46.73 11.49 -3.92
CA PHE A 605 -46.75 12.09 -5.25
C PHE A 605 -48.16 12.07 -5.84
N MET A 606 -48.48 13.10 -6.61
CA MET A 606 -49.69 13.14 -7.44
C MET A 606 -49.37 13.58 -8.88
N ILE A 607 -50.23 13.20 -9.82
CA ILE A 607 -50.26 13.68 -11.20
C ILE A 607 -51.70 14.09 -11.46
N GLN A 608 -52.00 15.39 -11.32
CA GLN A 608 -53.34 15.95 -11.50
C GLN A 608 -53.28 17.33 -12.15
N GLY A 609 -54.06 17.52 -13.23
CA GLY A 609 -54.14 18.79 -13.98
C GLY A 609 -53.25 18.88 -15.23
N GLY A 610 -52.52 17.81 -15.57
CA GLY A 610 -51.68 17.71 -16.75
C GLY A 610 -50.81 16.45 -16.74
N ASP A 611 -50.38 16.01 -17.92
CA ASP A 611 -49.56 14.80 -18.11
C ASP A 611 -48.13 14.98 -17.55
N LEU A 612 -47.48 13.87 -17.18
CA LEU A 612 -46.06 13.83 -16.79
C LEU A 612 -45.23 13.29 -17.95
N THR A 613 -44.14 13.96 -18.34
CA THR A 613 -43.20 13.44 -19.34
C THR A 613 -41.92 12.92 -18.69
N LEU A 614 -41.47 11.72 -19.09
CA LEU A 614 -40.19 11.13 -18.69
C LEU A 614 -39.29 11.05 -19.92
N ASP A 615 -38.18 11.79 -19.93
CA ASP A 615 -37.29 11.93 -21.09
C ASP A 615 -35.92 11.30 -20.85
N ALA A 616 -35.61 10.22 -21.59
CA ALA A 616 -34.34 9.50 -21.53
C ALA A 616 -33.14 10.26 -22.10
N GLN A 617 -33.36 11.35 -22.84
CA GLN A 617 -32.30 12.13 -23.49
C GLN A 617 -31.38 11.31 -24.43
N GLY A 618 -31.88 10.19 -24.95
CA GLY A 618 -31.15 9.25 -25.82
C GLY A 618 -30.62 7.98 -25.13
N ASP A 619 -30.67 7.88 -23.80
CA ASP A 619 -30.24 6.67 -23.09
C ASP A 619 -31.38 5.65 -22.90
N ALA A 620 -31.37 4.56 -23.68
CA ALA A 620 -32.34 3.47 -23.54
C ALA A 620 -32.24 2.71 -22.19
N ASN A 621 -31.15 2.88 -21.43
CA ASN A 621 -30.95 2.31 -20.10
C ASN A 621 -31.32 3.28 -18.96
N ALA A 622 -31.78 4.50 -19.30
CA ALA A 622 -32.25 5.51 -18.36
C ALA A 622 -33.27 4.92 -17.36
N THR A 623 -33.09 5.20 -16.06
CA THR A 623 -33.99 4.75 -14.99
C THR A 623 -34.66 5.90 -14.26
N TRP A 624 -35.93 5.71 -13.89
CA TRP A 624 -36.68 6.59 -13.00
C TRP A 624 -37.14 5.80 -11.79
N VAL A 625 -36.87 6.31 -10.60
CA VAL A 625 -37.35 5.74 -9.35
C VAL A 625 -38.05 6.82 -8.54
N PHE A 626 -39.34 6.64 -8.32
CA PHE A 626 -40.16 7.52 -7.49
C PHE A 626 -40.38 6.85 -6.13
N GLN A 627 -39.83 7.46 -5.07
CA GLN A 627 -39.94 7.03 -3.69
C GLN A 627 -40.99 7.87 -2.96
N MET A 628 -41.98 7.23 -2.34
CA MET A 628 -42.96 7.94 -1.50
C MET A 628 -43.38 7.10 -0.30
N ALA A 629 -43.43 7.74 0.87
CA ALA A 629 -43.75 7.10 2.15
C ALA A 629 -45.25 6.78 2.32
N SER A 630 -46.10 7.39 1.50
CA SER A 630 -47.56 7.22 1.52
C SER A 630 -48.07 6.98 0.09
N THR A 631 -48.91 7.85 -0.46
CA THR A 631 -49.76 7.56 -1.63
C THR A 631 -49.14 7.99 -2.97
N LEU A 632 -49.53 7.27 -4.03
CA LEU A 632 -49.47 7.74 -5.41
C LEU A 632 -50.89 8.01 -5.91
N THR A 633 -51.13 9.19 -6.50
CA THR A 633 -52.43 9.51 -7.11
C THR A 633 -52.25 10.01 -8.55
N VAL A 634 -52.71 9.27 -9.54
CA VAL A 634 -52.70 9.67 -10.96
C VAL A 634 -54.14 9.92 -11.40
N GLY A 635 -54.43 11.11 -11.94
CA GLY A 635 -55.81 11.52 -12.22
C GLY A 635 -56.68 11.66 -10.95
N GLY A 636 -57.97 11.95 -11.13
CA GLY A 636 -58.93 12.05 -10.03
C GLY A 636 -60.37 11.83 -10.52
N PRO A 637 -61.38 11.97 -9.64
CA PRO A 637 -62.78 11.99 -10.05
C PRO A 637 -63.19 13.36 -10.63
N GLY A 638 -64.24 13.38 -11.45
CA GLY A 638 -64.87 14.61 -11.93
C GLY A 638 -63.99 15.42 -12.89
N ALA A 639 -63.80 16.71 -12.61
CA ALA A 639 -63.03 17.62 -13.46
C ALA A 639 -61.51 17.36 -13.48
N ALA A 640 -61.00 16.51 -12.59
CA ALA A 640 -59.64 16.02 -12.65
C ALA A 640 -59.53 14.95 -13.74
N ALA A 641 -59.36 15.39 -15.00
CA ALA A 641 -59.23 14.52 -16.17
C ALA A 641 -58.22 13.37 -15.94
N PRO A 642 -58.40 12.21 -16.59
CA PRO A 642 -57.39 11.15 -16.55
C PRO A 642 -56.07 11.68 -17.09
N GLN A 643 -54.98 11.29 -16.43
CA GLN A 643 -53.64 11.74 -16.79
C GLN A 643 -52.85 10.59 -17.42
N SER A 644 -51.87 10.95 -18.23
CA SER A 644 -50.93 10.04 -18.86
C SER A 644 -49.50 10.34 -18.43
N ILE A 645 -48.70 9.28 -18.36
CA ILE A 645 -47.24 9.38 -18.30
C ILE A 645 -46.72 9.13 -19.71
N ILE A 646 -46.04 10.14 -20.25
CA ILE A 646 -45.50 10.15 -21.61
C ILE A 646 -44.03 9.74 -21.55
N LEU A 647 -43.62 8.78 -22.37
CA LEU A 647 -42.22 8.40 -22.54
C LEU A 647 -41.62 9.14 -23.74
N ALA A 648 -40.46 9.78 -23.54
CA ALA A 648 -39.73 10.56 -24.53
C ALA A 648 -38.24 10.17 -24.58
N GLY A 649 -37.55 10.58 -25.65
CA GLY A 649 -36.09 10.41 -25.78
C GLY A 649 -35.56 8.97 -25.78
N GLY A 650 -36.41 7.96 -26.00
CA GLY A 650 -36.05 6.54 -25.90
C GLY A 650 -36.35 5.87 -24.56
N ALA A 651 -37.04 6.56 -23.65
CA ALA A 651 -37.41 6.02 -22.34
C ALA A 651 -38.28 4.76 -22.46
N LEU A 652 -38.01 3.75 -21.61
CA LEU A 652 -38.69 2.47 -21.63
C LEU A 652 -39.46 2.23 -20.33
N ALA A 653 -40.71 1.76 -20.45
CA ALA A 653 -41.59 1.45 -19.32
C ALA A 653 -40.98 0.48 -18.29
N LYS A 654 -40.10 -0.43 -18.73
CA LYS A 654 -39.42 -1.39 -17.85
C LYS A 654 -38.44 -0.74 -16.85
N ASN A 655 -37.95 0.46 -17.15
CA ASN A 655 -36.98 1.19 -16.33
C ASN A 655 -37.62 2.24 -15.40
N VAL A 656 -38.95 2.33 -15.36
CA VAL A 656 -39.71 3.28 -14.52
C VAL A 656 -40.31 2.53 -13.33
N PHE A 657 -40.02 2.98 -12.11
CA PHE A 657 -40.44 2.33 -10.87
C PHE A 657 -41.10 3.30 -9.89
N TRP A 658 -42.19 2.85 -9.27
CA TRP A 658 -42.94 3.60 -8.27
C TRP A 658 -42.98 2.79 -6.97
N GLN A 659 -42.18 3.19 -5.98
CA GLN A 659 -42.21 2.66 -4.62
C GLN A 659 -43.24 3.44 -3.83
N VAL A 660 -44.32 2.77 -3.41
CA VAL A 660 -45.49 3.41 -2.76
C VAL A 660 -45.68 2.84 -1.36
N GLY A 661 -45.47 3.68 -0.34
CA GLY A 661 -45.54 3.28 1.07
C GLY A 661 -46.95 2.95 1.57
N SER A 662 -48.00 3.43 0.91
CA SER A 662 -49.39 3.03 1.17
C SER A 662 -50.09 2.57 -0.11
N THR A 663 -51.13 3.27 -0.57
CA THR A 663 -51.98 2.88 -1.70
C THR A 663 -51.66 3.72 -2.94
N ALA A 664 -51.62 3.07 -4.11
CA ALA A 664 -51.61 3.75 -5.41
C ALA A 664 -53.03 3.82 -5.99
N THR A 665 -53.49 5.00 -6.41
CA THR A 665 -54.79 5.21 -7.07
C THR A 665 -54.55 5.79 -8.46
N ILE A 666 -54.96 5.06 -9.50
CA ILE A 666 -54.61 5.31 -10.90
C ILE A 666 -55.89 5.55 -11.72
N ASN A 667 -56.01 6.75 -12.28
CA ASN A 667 -57.09 7.25 -13.13
C ASN A 667 -58.47 6.77 -12.70
N ALA A 668 -58.91 7.20 -11.50
CA ALA A 668 -60.22 6.86 -10.94
C ALA A 668 -61.38 7.17 -11.91
N ALA A 669 -61.30 8.28 -12.66
CA ALA A 669 -62.28 8.63 -13.70
C ALA A 669 -62.16 7.85 -15.03
N GLY A 670 -61.32 6.81 -15.11
CA GLY A 670 -61.13 5.98 -16.29
C GLY A 670 -60.36 6.68 -17.42
N GLY A 671 -59.77 5.92 -18.34
CA GLY A 671 -58.91 6.47 -19.40
C GLY A 671 -57.46 6.77 -18.95
N GLY A 672 -56.70 7.43 -19.83
CA GLY A 672 -55.29 7.78 -19.61
C GLY A 672 -54.32 6.58 -19.61
N THR A 673 -53.03 6.86 -19.44
CA THR A 673 -51.96 5.85 -19.52
C THR A 673 -50.99 5.93 -18.33
N MET A 674 -50.97 4.90 -17.50
CA MET A 674 -49.96 4.69 -16.47
C MET A 674 -48.74 3.96 -17.05
N VAL A 675 -47.54 4.30 -16.58
CA VAL A 675 -46.28 3.72 -17.05
C VAL A 675 -45.40 3.31 -15.88
N GLY A 676 -44.80 2.12 -15.96
CA GLY A 676 -43.81 1.63 -15.00
C GLY A 676 -44.31 0.55 -14.04
N THR A 677 -43.38 0.02 -13.25
CA THR A 677 -43.65 -0.99 -12.22
C THR A 677 -44.02 -0.28 -10.91
N ILE A 678 -45.29 -0.38 -10.51
CA ILE A 678 -45.78 0.08 -9.22
C ILE A 678 -45.60 -1.05 -8.20
N ILE A 679 -44.96 -0.76 -7.07
CA ILE A 679 -44.89 -1.67 -5.92
C ILE A 679 -45.42 -0.94 -4.68
N ALA A 680 -46.62 -1.32 -4.24
CA ALA A 680 -47.38 -0.65 -3.18
C ALA A 680 -47.62 -1.55 -1.96
N GLN A 681 -47.37 -1.03 -0.75
CA GLN A 681 -47.62 -1.82 0.47
C GLN A 681 -49.12 -2.09 0.68
N ALA A 682 -49.96 -1.05 0.53
CA ALA A 682 -51.38 -1.05 0.91
C ALA A 682 -52.33 -0.92 -0.31
N GLY A 683 -51.98 -1.54 -1.43
CA GLY A 683 -52.89 -1.81 -2.55
C GLY A 683 -52.70 -0.92 -3.77
N VAL A 684 -53.26 -1.38 -4.89
CA VAL A 684 -53.33 -0.59 -6.14
C VAL A 684 -54.77 -0.58 -6.64
N LYS A 685 -55.32 0.62 -6.89
CA LYS A 685 -56.67 0.83 -7.39
C LYS A 685 -56.60 1.48 -8.77
N ILE A 686 -57.18 0.85 -9.79
CA ILE A 686 -57.14 1.33 -11.17
C ILE A 686 -58.58 1.52 -11.68
N SER A 687 -58.95 2.76 -12.01
CA SER A 687 -60.35 3.15 -12.29
C SER A 687 -61.31 2.89 -11.11
N THR A 688 -62.59 3.18 -11.33
CA THR A 688 -63.69 2.87 -10.40
C THR A 688 -64.81 2.12 -11.10
N ALA A 689 -65.78 1.61 -10.34
CA ALA A 689 -66.99 0.98 -10.89
C ALA A 689 -67.70 1.88 -11.90
N ASP A 690 -68.48 1.25 -12.78
CA ASP A 690 -69.29 1.85 -13.86
C ASP A 690 -68.52 2.63 -14.93
N ASN A 691 -67.18 2.67 -14.85
CA ASN A 691 -66.37 3.45 -15.77
C ASN A 691 -66.05 2.69 -17.08
N VAL A 692 -66.54 3.20 -18.20
CA VAL A 692 -66.37 2.58 -19.53
C VAL A 692 -65.03 2.91 -20.22
N ASN A 693 -64.30 3.93 -19.74
CA ASN A 693 -63.07 4.39 -20.37
C ASN A 693 -61.87 3.52 -19.96
N ILE A 694 -61.24 2.87 -20.94
CA ILE A 694 -60.12 1.96 -20.69
C ILE A 694 -58.90 2.70 -20.14
N VAL A 695 -58.46 2.34 -18.93
CA VAL A 695 -57.15 2.74 -18.40
C VAL A 695 -56.09 1.80 -18.99
N ARG A 696 -54.99 2.35 -19.51
CA ARG A 696 -53.82 1.56 -19.95
C ARG A 696 -52.73 1.60 -18.90
N LEU A 697 -52.15 0.45 -18.58
CA LEU A 697 -50.95 0.31 -17.75
C LEU A 697 -49.85 -0.36 -18.57
N ASN A 698 -48.88 0.42 -19.04
CA ASN A 698 -47.67 -0.10 -19.67
C ASN A 698 -46.63 -0.33 -18.57
N GLY A 699 -46.67 -1.49 -17.92
CA GLY A 699 -46.00 -1.68 -16.64
C GLY A 699 -46.59 -2.82 -15.80
N ARG A 700 -46.55 -2.65 -14.48
CA ARG A 700 -47.01 -3.66 -13.50
C ARG A 700 -47.67 -2.98 -12.30
N ALA A 701 -48.68 -3.61 -11.72
CA ALA A 701 -49.34 -3.17 -10.49
C ALA A 701 -49.22 -4.25 -9.41
N LEU A 702 -48.17 -4.14 -8.60
CA LEU A 702 -47.82 -5.12 -7.57
C LEU A 702 -48.19 -4.56 -6.20
N SER A 703 -49.07 -5.24 -5.46
CA SER A 703 -49.27 -4.98 -4.03
C SER A 703 -48.64 -6.07 -3.18
N LEU A 704 -48.01 -5.67 -2.07
CA LEU A 704 -47.32 -6.58 -1.15
C LEU A 704 -48.24 -7.13 -0.05
N GLY A 705 -49.08 -6.27 0.55
CA GLY A 705 -49.88 -6.59 1.73
C GLY A 705 -51.39 -6.32 1.62
N ALA A 706 -51.88 -5.89 0.46
CA ALA A 706 -53.29 -5.62 0.22
C ALA A 706 -53.69 -6.01 -1.21
N SER A 707 -54.92 -5.65 -1.61
CA SER A 707 -55.50 -6.09 -2.88
C SER A 707 -55.15 -5.17 -4.05
N VAL A 708 -55.27 -5.73 -5.25
CA VAL A 708 -55.29 -4.96 -6.50
C VAL A 708 -56.72 -4.96 -7.05
N THR A 709 -57.33 -3.78 -7.19
CA THR A 709 -58.69 -3.63 -7.70
C THR A 709 -58.69 -2.85 -9.01
N MET A 710 -59.34 -3.35 -10.05
CA MET A 710 -59.35 -2.72 -11.37
C MET A 710 -60.71 -2.76 -12.07
N VAL A 711 -60.95 -1.79 -12.95
CA VAL A 711 -62.12 -1.76 -13.85
C VAL A 711 -61.64 -1.40 -15.25
N ASN A 712 -62.09 -2.18 -16.26
CA ASN A 712 -61.83 -1.96 -17.68
C ASN A 712 -60.37 -1.56 -17.97
N THR A 713 -59.41 -2.31 -17.42
CA THR A 713 -57.99 -1.96 -17.47
C THR A 713 -57.23 -2.87 -18.42
N VAL A 714 -56.43 -2.30 -19.32
CA VAL A 714 -55.49 -3.05 -20.17
C VAL A 714 -54.08 -2.93 -19.60
N VAL A 715 -53.54 -4.04 -19.11
CA VAL A 715 -52.18 -4.13 -18.57
C VAL A 715 -51.27 -4.75 -19.63
N ASN A 716 -50.20 -4.06 -20.00
CA ASN A 716 -49.17 -4.52 -20.93
C ASN A 716 -47.86 -4.71 -20.17
N VAL A 717 -47.45 -5.96 -19.93
CA VAL A 717 -46.21 -6.26 -19.20
C VAL A 717 -45.00 -5.99 -20.09
N PRO A 718 -44.05 -5.12 -19.69
CA PRO A 718 -42.83 -4.90 -20.45
C PRO A 718 -41.91 -6.12 -20.37
N ALA A 719 -41.37 -6.56 -21.51
CA ALA A 719 -40.24 -7.48 -21.54
C ALA A 719 -39.06 -6.89 -20.73
N GLN A 720 -38.39 -7.73 -19.93
CA GLN A 720 -37.19 -7.35 -19.17
C GLN A 720 -35.97 -7.25 -20.08
#